data_AF-A0A960CXN5-F1
#
_entry.id   AF-A0A960CXN5-F1
#
_cell.length_a   1.000
_cell.length_b   1.000
_cell.length_c   1.000
_cell.angle_alpha   90.00
_cell.angle_beta   90.00
_cell.angle_gamma   90.00
#
_symmetry.space_group_name_H-M   'P 1'
#
loop_
_entity.id
_entity.type
_entity.pdbx_description
1 polymer ?
#
loop_
_entity_poly.entity_id
_entity_poly.type
_entity_poly.pdbx_seq_one_letter_code
_entity_poly.pdbx_strand_id
1 'polypeptide(L)'
;IPGRGAWLEFDVDKRDTVGVRIDRKRRQPVTVLLKALGWTNEQIRERFGFSEIMMSTLEKDNTAGTDEALLDIYRKLRPGEPPTKESAQTLLENLFFKDKRYDLARVGRYKVNKKLGLNAGKPITSSTLTEEDIVATIEYLVRLHLAAETGAPATMTAPGGVEVPVEVDDIDHFGNRRLRTVGELIQNQIRVGLSRMERVVRERMTTQDVEAITPQTLINIRPVVAAIKEFFGTSQLSQFMDQNNPLSGLTHKRRLSALGPGGLSRERAGLEVRDVHSSHYGRMCPIETPEGPNIGLIGSLSVYARVNPFGFIETPYRKVVDGVVTDEIHYLTADEEDRHVVAQANSPIDEKNRFTESRILVRRKGGEVENVTPADVDYMDVSPRQMVSVATAMIPFLEHDDANRALMGANMQRQAVPLVRSEAPLVGTGMELRAAIDAGDVVVADKAGVIEEVSADYITVMADDGTRHTYRMRKFARSNHGTCANQRPIVDAGQRVEAGQVIADGPCTENGEMALGKNLLVAVMPWEGHNYEDAIILSNRLVEEDVLTSIHIEEHEIDARDTKLGAEEITRDIPNVSDEVLADLDERGIVRIGAEVRDGDILVGKVTPKGETELTPEERLLRAIFGEKAREVRDTSLKVPHGESGKVIGIRVFSREDDDELPAGVNELVRVYVAQKRKISDGDKLAGRHGNKGVI
;
A
#
# COMPACT_ATOMS: atom_id res chain seq x y z
N ILE A 1 -21.85 8.91 6.43
CA ILE A 1 -21.49 7.88 5.42
C ILE A 1 -21.28 6.54 6.15
N PRO A 2 -21.97 5.45 5.78
CA PRO A 2 -21.78 4.14 6.43
C PRO A 2 -20.55 3.38 5.93
N GLY A 3 -20.11 2.38 6.70
CA GLY A 3 -19.14 1.39 6.23
C GLY A 3 -19.70 0.52 5.11
N ARG A 4 -21.00 0.22 5.16
CA ARG A 4 -21.78 -0.47 4.12
C ARG A 4 -23.25 -0.06 4.20
N GLY A 5 -23.87 0.24 3.07
CA GLY A 5 -25.29 0.60 2.99
C GLY A 5 -25.53 1.87 2.19
N ALA A 6 -26.78 2.34 2.19
CA ALA A 6 -27.20 3.52 1.46
C ALA A 6 -26.64 4.81 2.07
N TRP A 7 -26.40 5.83 1.23
CA TRP A 7 -26.03 7.15 1.74
C TRP A 7 -27.26 7.93 2.17
N LEU A 8 -27.12 8.74 3.22
CA LEU A 8 -28.14 9.65 3.70
C LEU A 8 -27.49 11.02 3.84
N GLU A 9 -27.94 11.96 3.02
CA GLU A 9 -27.38 13.31 2.90
C GLU A 9 -28.46 14.34 3.26
N PHE A 10 -28.11 15.31 4.10
CA PHE A 10 -28.97 16.43 4.46
C PHE A 10 -28.35 17.72 3.94
N ASP A 11 -29.16 18.60 3.38
CA ASP A 11 -28.70 19.85 2.79
C ASP A 11 -29.67 21.00 3.07
N VAL A 12 -29.14 22.22 3.24
CA VAL A 12 -29.93 23.46 3.22
C VAL A 12 -29.74 24.09 1.84
N ASP A 13 -30.84 24.33 1.12
CA ASP A 13 -30.75 24.93 -0.21
C ASP A 13 -30.73 26.46 -0.16
N LYS A 14 -30.53 27.10 -1.32
CA LYS A 14 -30.50 28.57 -1.45
C LYS A 14 -31.84 29.26 -1.15
N ARG A 15 -32.90 28.51 -0.86
CA ARG A 15 -34.25 29.02 -0.52
C ARG A 15 -34.58 28.76 0.94
N ASP A 16 -33.55 28.47 1.74
CA ASP A 16 -33.61 28.20 3.17
C ASP A 16 -34.61 27.10 3.51
N THR A 17 -34.63 26.05 2.68
CA THR A 17 -35.37 24.83 2.98
C THR A 17 -34.41 23.70 3.30
N VAL A 18 -34.78 22.87 4.28
CA VAL A 18 -33.98 21.71 4.68
C VAL A 18 -34.44 20.49 3.88
N GLY A 19 -33.50 19.86 3.20
CA GLY A 19 -33.73 18.72 2.33
C GLY A 19 -32.95 17.49 2.75
N VAL A 20 -33.39 16.35 2.21
CA VAL A 20 -32.74 15.06 2.36
C VAL A 20 -32.63 14.35 1.01
N ARG A 21 -31.51 13.68 0.78
CA ARG A 21 -31.29 12.76 -0.33
C ARG A 21 -30.93 11.39 0.23
N ILE A 22 -31.65 10.38 -0.24
CA ILE A 22 -31.39 8.98 0.09
C ILE A 22 -30.72 8.35 -1.13
N ASP A 23 -29.54 7.77 -0.96
CA ASP A 23 -28.78 7.06 -1.99
C ASP A 23 -28.58 7.88 -3.29
N ARG A 24 -28.27 9.17 -3.12
CA ARG A 24 -28.08 10.16 -4.21
C ARG A 24 -29.29 10.28 -5.15
N LYS A 25 -30.49 9.89 -4.69
CA LYS A 25 -31.75 10.09 -5.41
C LYS A 25 -32.24 11.53 -5.25
N ARG A 26 -33.43 11.79 -5.82
CA ARG A 26 -34.04 13.13 -5.83
C ARG A 26 -34.19 13.67 -4.41
N ARG A 27 -33.85 14.96 -4.24
CA ARG A 27 -34.01 15.72 -3.00
C ARG A 27 -35.47 15.78 -2.59
N GLN A 28 -35.73 15.61 -1.31
CA GLN A 28 -37.05 15.69 -0.67
C GLN A 28 -36.98 16.65 0.51
N PRO A 29 -38.09 17.31 0.91
CA PRO A 29 -38.13 18.03 2.18
C PRO A 29 -37.79 17.08 3.34
N VAL A 30 -37.01 17.54 4.31
CA VAL A 30 -36.58 16.71 5.45
C VAL A 30 -37.77 16.20 6.28
N THR A 31 -38.87 16.97 6.30
CA THR A 31 -40.12 16.63 6.99
C THR A 31 -40.80 15.39 6.44
N VAL A 32 -40.63 15.08 5.15
CA VAL A 32 -41.12 13.83 4.55
C VAL A 32 -40.41 12.62 5.18
N LEU A 33 -39.09 12.72 5.43
CA LEU A 33 -38.38 11.65 6.13
C LEU A 33 -38.85 11.52 7.59
N LEU A 34 -38.97 12.63 8.32
CA LEU A 34 -39.43 12.60 9.71
C LEU A 34 -40.83 11.99 9.84
N LYS A 35 -41.77 12.39 8.97
CA LYS A 35 -43.12 11.81 8.91
C LYS A 35 -43.08 10.33 8.58
N ALA A 36 -42.21 9.90 7.66
CA ALA A 36 -42.03 8.49 7.30
C ALA A 36 -41.43 7.65 8.44
N LEU A 37 -40.67 8.26 9.36
CA LEU A 37 -40.21 7.65 10.61
C LEU A 37 -41.29 7.66 11.71
N GLY A 38 -42.50 8.17 11.42
CA GLY A 38 -43.62 8.17 12.36
C GLY A 38 -43.75 9.43 13.20
N TRP A 39 -42.97 10.48 12.93
CA TRP A 39 -43.08 11.74 13.67
C TRP A 39 -44.29 12.57 13.23
N THR A 40 -45.03 13.12 14.19
CA THR A 40 -46.15 14.05 13.91
C THR A 40 -45.64 15.47 13.68
N ASN A 41 -46.45 16.31 13.03
CA ASN A 41 -46.12 17.73 12.84
C ASN A 41 -45.90 18.46 14.18
N GLU A 42 -46.58 18.05 15.25
CA GLU A 42 -46.42 18.61 16.59
C GLU A 42 -45.04 18.27 17.17
N GLN A 43 -44.62 17.00 17.09
CA GLN A 43 -43.30 16.57 17.55
C GLN A 43 -42.16 17.25 16.77
N ILE A 44 -42.34 17.44 15.46
CA ILE A 44 -41.38 18.18 14.63
C ILE A 44 -41.30 19.64 15.07
N ARG A 45 -42.43 20.29 15.36
CA ARG A 45 -42.45 21.68 15.87
C ARG A 45 -41.83 21.81 17.25
N GLU A 46 -42.10 20.89 18.16
CA GLU A 46 -41.51 20.89 19.49
C GLU A 46 -39.99 20.78 19.41
N ARG A 47 -39.48 19.89 18.55
CA ARG A 47 -38.05 19.62 18.42
C ARG A 47 -37.28 20.73 17.70
N PHE A 48 -37.84 21.28 16.63
CA PHE A 48 -37.14 22.21 15.73
C PHE A 48 -37.72 23.64 15.74
N GLY A 49 -38.64 23.94 16.67
CA GLY A 49 -39.36 25.22 16.75
C GLY A 49 -38.47 26.45 16.94
N PHE A 50 -37.23 26.26 17.37
CA PHE A 50 -36.23 27.32 17.46
C PHE A 50 -35.73 27.82 16.08
N SER A 51 -36.07 27.15 14.98
CA SER A 51 -35.56 27.45 13.64
C SER A 51 -36.67 27.83 12.66
N GLU A 52 -36.58 29.02 12.10
CA GLU A 52 -37.51 29.51 11.07
C GLU A 52 -37.40 28.69 9.77
N ILE A 53 -36.19 28.27 9.37
CA ILE A 53 -35.98 27.44 8.15
C ILE A 53 -36.69 26.08 8.24
N MET A 54 -36.72 25.48 9.43
CA MET A 54 -37.44 24.22 9.67
C MET A 54 -38.94 24.43 9.65
N MET A 55 -39.45 25.54 10.20
CA MET A 55 -40.88 25.89 10.13
C MET A 55 -41.32 26.15 8.68
N SER A 56 -40.54 26.91 7.91
CA SER A 56 -40.81 27.15 6.49
C SER A 56 -40.83 25.85 5.67
N THR A 57 -39.91 24.93 5.99
CA THR A 57 -39.87 23.61 5.33
C THR A 57 -41.11 22.78 5.65
N LEU A 58 -41.60 22.83 6.90
CA LEU A 58 -42.81 22.13 7.34
C LEU A 58 -44.09 22.70 6.71
N GLU A 59 -44.17 24.02 6.52
CA GLU A 59 -45.29 24.67 5.84
C GLU A 59 -45.35 24.37 4.34
N LYS A 60 -44.18 24.25 3.69
CA LYS A 60 -44.06 23.91 2.26
C LYS A 60 -44.27 22.41 1.97
N ASP A 61 -44.39 21.59 3.01
CA ASP A 61 -44.57 20.15 2.87
C ASP A 61 -46.04 19.79 2.64
N ASN A 62 -46.32 19.26 1.46
CA ASN A 62 -47.68 18.90 1.03
C ASN A 62 -48.14 17.51 1.50
N THR A 63 -47.30 16.73 2.20
CA THR A 63 -47.66 15.37 2.66
C THR A 63 -48.44 15.43 3.97
N ALA A 64 -49.62 14.80 4.05
CA ALA A 64 -50.51 14.96 5.19
C ALA A 64 -50.21 14.01 6.37
N GLY A 65 -49.58 12.86 6.11
CA GLY A 65 -49.31 11.85 7.16
C GLY A 65 -48.21 10.84 6.83
N THR A 66 -47.92 9.97 7.79
CA THR A 66 -46.85 8.95 7.75
C THR A 66 -46.93 8.05 6.51
N ASP A 67 -48.14 7.57 6.18
CA ASP A 67 -48.34 6.65 5.07
C ASP A 67 -48.06 7.31 3.71
N GLU A 68 -48.52 8.55 3.51
CA GLU A 68 -48.24 9.30 2.29
C GLU A 68 -46.75 9.59 2.12
N ALA A 69 -46.08 9.94 3.22
CA ALA A 69 -44.64 10.20 3.23
C ALA A 69 -43.82 8.93 2.90
N LEU A 70 -44.20 7.78 3.47
CA LEU A 70 -43.60 6.48 3.14
C LEU A 70 -43.77 6.13 1.66
N LEU A 71 -44.97 6.30 1.12
CA LEU A 71 -45.26 6.02 -0.29
C LEU A 71 -44.50 6.98 -1.23
N ASP A 72 -44.35 8.26 -0.85
CA ASP A 72 -43.58 9.23 -1.62
C ASP A 72 -42.09 8.88 -1.67
N ILE A 73 -41.50 8.50 -0.53
CA ILE A 73 -40.13 7.97 -0.47
C ILE A 73 -39.99 6.72 -1.35
N TYR A 74 -40.92 5.77 -1.25
CA TYR A 74 -40.89 4.54 -2.05
C TYR A 74 -40.91 4.82 -3.54
N ARG A 75 -41.83 5.68 -4.02
CA ARG A 75 -41.96 6.04 -5.45
C ARG A 75 -40.67 6.65 -6.00
N LYS A 76 -39.94 7.43 -5.20
CA LYS A 76 -38.68 8.07 -5.61
C LYS A 76 -37.49 7.11 -5.56
N LEU A 77 -37.48 6.17 -4.61
CA LEU A 77 -36.43 5.15 -4.52
C LEU A 77 -36.58 4.06 -5.59
N ARG A 78 -37.82 3.62 -5.84
CA ARG A 78 -38.17 2.54 -6.79
C ARG A 78 -39.22 3.01 -7.79
N PRO A 79 -38.84 3.86 -8.77
CA PRO A 79 -39.77 4.31 -9.79
C PRO A 79 -40.24 3.12 -10.64
N GLY A 80 -41.56 2.92 -10.71
CA GLY A 80 -42.19 1.87 -11.53
C GLY A 80 -42.70 0.65 -10.75
N GLU A 81 -42.36 0.51 -9.46
CA GLU A 81 -42.98 -0.50 -8.60
C GLU A 81 -44.23 0.06 -7.92
N PRO A 82 -45.35 -0.70 -7.84
CA PRO A 82 -46.55 -0.25 -7.15
C PRO A 82 -46.25 -0.10 -5.65
N PRO A 83 -46.40 1.09 -5.06
CA PRO A 83 -46.03 1.32 -3.67
C PRO A 83 -47.12 0.79 -2.73
N THR A 84 -46.75 -0.06 -1.77
CA THR A 84 -47.62 -0.44 -0.64
C THR A 84 -47.03 0.07 0.68
N LYS A 85 -47.88 0.29 1.68
CA LYS A 85 -47.44 0.80 2.99
C LYS A 85 -46.41 -0.13 3.64
N GLU A 86 -46.69 -1.42 3.64
CA GLU A 86 -45.87 -2.45 4.28
C GLU A 86 -44.52 -2.59 3.57
N SER A 87 -44.51 -2.53 2.24
CA SER A 87 -43.26 -2.59 1.46
C SER A 87 -42.41 -1.35 1.65
N ALA A 88 -43.03 -0.17 1.75
CA ALA A 88 -42.34 1.09 2.00
C ALA A 88 -41.71 1.15 3.39
N GLN A 89 -42.46 0.76 4.42
CA GLN A 89 -41.95 0.65 5.80
C GLN A 89 -40.77 -0.33 5.88
N THR A 90 -40.97 -1.54 5.32
CA THR A 90 -39.94 -2.58 5.30
C THR A 90 -38.69 -2.15 4.54
N LEU A 91 -38.85 -1.41 3.44
CA LEU A 91 -37.73 -0.88 2.67
C LEU A 91 -36.93 0.13 3.50
N LEU A 92 -37.59 1.09 4.14
CA LEU A 92 -36.93 2.12 4.95
C LEU A 92 -36.19 1.50 6.14
N GLU A 93 -36.82 0.55 6.84
CA GLU A 93 -36.20 -0.20 7.93
C GLU A 93 -34.96 -0.98 7.48
N ASN A 94 -35.07 -1.69 6.35
CA ASN A 94 -33.95 -2.44 5.80
C ASN A 94 -32.83 -1.52 5.32
N LEU A 95 -33.13 -0.31 4.88
CA LEU A 95 -32.13 0.61 4.36
C LEU A 95 -31.24 1.20 5.45
N PHE A 96 -31.73 1.44 6.65
CA PHE A 96 -30.97 2.16 7.69
C PHE A 96 -30.87 1.46 9.05
N PHE A 97 -31.86 0.64 9.41
CA PHE A 97 -32.04 0.12 10.77
C PHE A 97 -31.74 -1.38 10.90
N LYS A 98 -31.63 -2.12 9.78
CA LYS A 98 -31.28 -3.56 9.79
C LYS A 98 -29.81 -3.81 9.44
N ASP A 99 -29.12 -4.47 10.35
CA ASP A 99 -27.70 -4.88 10.28
C ASP A 99 -27.31 -5.65 9.01
N LYS A 100 -28.22 -6.49 8.49
CA LYS A 100 -27.99 -7.28 7.28
C LYS A 100 -27.72 -6.42 6.05
N ARG A 101 -28.25 -5.21 5.99
CA ARG A 101 -28.18 -4.32 4.80
C ARG A 101 -27.45 -3.02 5.07
N TYR A 102 -27.41 -2.57 6.32
CA TYR A 102 -26.75 -1.35 6.74
C TYR A 102 -25.78 -1.60 7.90
N ASP A 103 -24.59 -1.03 7.82
CA ASP A 103 -23.55 -1.18 8.84
C ASP A 103 -22.62 0.04 8.84
N LEU A 104 -22.58 0.76 9.96
CA LEU A 104 -21.66 1.87 10.22
C LEU A 104 -20.23 1.37 10.49
N ALA A 105 -20.06 0.08 10.76
CA ALA A 105 -18.92 -0.49 11.47
C ALA A 105 -18.73 0.12 12.87
N ARG A 106 -17.90 -0.52 13.70
CA ARG A 106 -17.59 -0.04 15.06
C ARG A 106 -17.02 1.39 15.04
N VAL A 107 -16.16 1.69 14.06
CA VAL A 107 -15.55 3.02 13.89
C VAL A 107 -16.57 4.09 13.47
N GLY A 108 -17.51 3.77 12.59
CA GLY A 108 -18.53 4.74 12.19
C GLY A 108 -19.48 5.06 13.33
N ARG A 109 -19.90 4.06 14.12
CA ARG A 109 -20.69 4.31 15.33
C ARG A 109 -19.91 5.15 16.35
N TYR A 110 -18.63 4.84 16.58
CA TYR A 110 -17.76 5.65 17.45
C TYR A 110 -17.72 7.12 17.00
N LYS A 111 -17.52 7.38 15.70
CA LYS A 111 -17.46 8.74 15.14
C LYS A 111 -18.79 9.48 15.24
N VAL A 112 -19.92 8.83 14.95
CA VAL A 112 -21.25 9.43 15.10
C VAL A 112 -21.53 9.79 16.56
N ASN A 113 -21.29 8.87 17.49
CA ASN A 113 -21.46 9.10 18.92
C ASN A 113 -20.60 10.27 19.40
N LYS A 114 -19.32 10.34 18.99
CA LYS A 114 -18.41 11.42 19.36
C LYS A 114 -18.84 12.76 18.75
N LYS A 115 -19.23 12.80 17.47
CA LYS A 115 -19.62 14.03 16.77
C LYS A 115 -20.92 14.64 17.29
N LEU A 116 -21.89 13.81 17.67
CA LEU A 116 -23.21 14.25 18.15
C LEU A 116 -23.33 14.28 19.68
N GLY A 117 -22.30 13.86 20.41
CA GLY A 117 -22.33 13.76 21.87
C GLY A 117 -23.27 12.68 22.40
N LEU A 118 -23.70 11.74 21.55
CA LEU A 118 -24.66 10.69 21.91
C LEU A 118 -23.95 9.47 22.49
N ASN A 119 -24.59 8.82 23.48
CA ASN A 119 -24.11 7.56 24.08
C ASN A 119 -22.65 7.62 24.57
N ALA A 120 -22.17 8.80 24.99
CA ALA A 120 -20.86 8.98 25.57
C ALA A 120 -20.69 8.04 26.78
N GLY A 121 -19.59 7.28 26.81
CA GLY A 121 -19.28 6.32 27.88
C GLY A 121 -19.99 4.96 27.80
N LYS A 122 -20.90 4.74 26.84
CA LYS A 122 -21.50 3.41 26.63
C LYS A 122 -20.66 2.55 25.66
N PRO A 123 -20.59 1.22 25.86
CA PRO A 123 -19.89 0.34 24.93
C PRO A 123 -20.57 0.33 23.56
N ILE A 124 -19.76 0.28 22.50
CA ILE A 124 -20.25 0.27 21.11
C ILE A 124 -20.80 -1.13 20.79
N THR A 125 -22.12 -1.26 20.82
CA THR A 125 -22.83 -2.52 20.51
C THR A 125 -23.65 -2.41 19.22
N SER A 126 -24.39 -1.33 19.03
CA SER A 126 -25.15 -1.08 17.80
C SER A 126 -24.24 -0.65 16.67
N SER A 127 -24.41 -1.26 15.49
CA SER A 127 -23.70 -0.90 14.26
C SER A 127 -24.62 -0.28 13.20
N THR A 128 -25.90 -0.07 13.51
CA THR A 128 -26.87 0.57 12.63
C THR A 128 -27.11 2.02 13.05
N LEU A 129 -27.74 2.79 12.16
CA LEU A 129 -28.29 4.09 12.56
C LEU A 129 -29.48 3.87 13.49
N THR A 130 -29.80 4.91 14.26
CA THR A 130 -31.02 5.03 15.05
C THR A 130 -31.76 6.31 14.64
N GLU A 131 -33.05 6.37 14.93
CA GLU A 131 -33.84 7.59 14.68
C GLU A 131 -33.27 8.79 15.45
N GLU A 132 -32.77 8.56 16.67
CA GLU A 132 -32.10 9.58 17.49
C GLU A 132 -30.89 10.19 16.76
N ASP A 133 -30.06 9.36 16.11
CA ASP A 133 -28.92 9.84 15.34
C ASP A 133 -29.36 10.73 14.17
N ILE A 134 -30.44 10.35 13.46
CA ILE A 134 -30.98 11.10 12.33
C ILE A 134 -31.49 12.46 12.79
N VAL A 135 -32.29 12.49 13.85
CA VAL A 135 -32.86 13.73 14.39
C VAL A 135 -31.77 14.65 14.93
N ALA A 136 -30.79 14.12 15.66
CA ALA A 136 -29.65 14.89 16.17
C ALA A 136 -28.78 15.43 15.02
N THR A 137 -28.63 14.68 13.92
CA THR A 137 -27.91 15.16 12.72
C THR A 137 -28.63 16.34 12.06
N ILE A 138 -29.97 16.28 11.95
CA ILE A 138 -30.77 17.39 11.41
C ILE A 138 -30.68 18.61 12.32
N GLU A 139 -30.76 18.41 13.65
CA GLU A 139 -30.62 19.50 14.62
C GLU A 139 -29.23 20.16 14.51
N TYR A 140 -28.17 19.35 14.42
CA TYR A 140 -26.80 19.83 14.26
C TYR A 140 -26.66 20.69 12.99
N LEU A 141 -27.19 20.21 11.86
CA LEU A 141 -27.15 20.94 10.58
C LEU A 141 -27.86 22.30 10.67
N VAL A 142 -29.05 22.33 11.27
CA VAL A 142 -29.85 23.56 11.41
C VAL A 142 -29.15 24.55 12.33
N ARG A 143 -28.60 24.10 13.45
CA ARG A 143 -27.81 24.96 14.35
C ARG A 143 -26.54 25.48 13.69
N LEU A 144 -25.86 24.66 12.89
CA LEU A 144 -24.68 25.08 12.13
C LEU A 144 -25.03 26.20 11.14
N HIS A 145 -26.16 26.08 10.46
CA HIS A 145 -26.64 27.11 9.54
C HIS A 145 -26.97 28.43 10.27
N LEU A 146 -27.71 28.37 11.38
CA LEU A 146 -28.02 29.54 12.21
C LEU A 146 -26.75 30.19 12.80
N ALA A 147 -25.76 29.38 13.20
CA ALA A 147 -24.47 29.86 13.69
C ALA A 147 -23.70 30.62 12.60
N ALA A 148 -23.74 30.12 11.35
CA ALA A 148 -23.11 30.78 10.21
C ALA A 148 -23.76 32.15 9.90
N GLU A 149 -25.07 32.30 10.09
CA GLU A 149 -25.78 33.58 9.91
C GLU A 149 -25.45 34.59 11.02
N THR A 150 -25.35 34.12 12.26
CA THR A 150 -25.15 34.96 13.45
C THR A 150 -23.69 35.26 13.75
N GLY A 151 -22.75 34.48 13.19
CA GLY A 151 -21.32 34.59 13.43
C GLY A 151 -20.87 34.18 14.84
N ALA A 152 -21.75 33.60 15.65
CA ALA A 152 -21.45 33.17 17.01
C ALA A 152 -21.05 31.69 17.06
N PRO A 153 -20.05 31.30 17.89
CA PRO A 153 -19.75 29.89 18.12
C PRO A 153 -20.96 29.21 18.75
N ALA A 154 -21.46 28.16 18.11
CA ALA A 154 -22.59 27.39 18.59
C ALA A 154 -22.12 26.09 19.25
N THR A 155 -22.70 25.77 20.39
CA THR A 155 -22.67 24.43 20.98
C THR A 155 -24.04 23.79 20.84
N MET A 156 -24.07 22.46 20.87
CA MET A 156 -25.31 21.70 20.90
C MET A 156 -25.19 20.58 21.93
N THR A 157 -26.25 20.42 22.71
CA THR A 157 -26.43 19.27 23.58
C THR A 157 -27.67 18.52 23.11
N ALA A 158 -27.47 17.36 22.49
CA ALA A 158 -28.58 16.47 22.17
C ALA A 158 -29.26 15.99 23.48
N PRO A 159 -30.59 15.73 23.50
CA PRO A 159 -31.28 15.23 24.69
C PRO A 159 -30.62 13.96 25.22
N GLY A 160 -30.19 13.98 26.49
CA GLY A 160 -29.48 12.85 27.10
C GLY A 160 -28.05 12.64 26.59
N GLY A 161 -27.52 13.55 25.78
CA GLY A 161 -26.15 13.57 25.29
C GLY A 161 -25.25 14.53 26.07
N VAL A 162 -24.00 14.61 25.64
CA VAL A 162 -22.99 15.57 26.13
C VAL A 162 -22.93 16.75 25.17
N GLU A 163 -22.59 17.93 25.69
CA GLU A 163 -22.38 19.13 24.89
C GLU A 163 -21.22 18.91 23.89
N VAL A 164 -21.46 19.29 22.63
CA VAL A 164 -20.48 19.24 21.55
C VAL A 164 -20.41 20.57 20.80
N PRO A 165 -19.23 20.96 20.28
CA PRO A 165 -19.10 22.13 19.41
C PRO A 165 -19.79 21.88 18.06
N VAL A 166 -20.43 22.92 17.53
CA VAL A 166 -21.08 22.90 16.22
C VAL A 166 -20.17 23.56 15.21
N GLU A 167 -19.31 22.75 14.59
CA GLU A 167 -18.37 23.16 13.54
C GLU A 167 -18.48 22.28 12.28
N VAL A 168 -18.02 22.83 11.16
CA VAL A 168 -17.82 22.09 9.91
C VAL A 168 -16.66 21.11 10.06
N ASP A 169 -16.77 19.95 9.41
CA ASP A 169 -15.71 18.94 9.40
C ASP A 169 -14.75 19.17 8.24
N ASP A 170 -13.45 19.07 8.51
CA ASP A 170 -12.41 18.98 7.49
C ASP A 170 -12.26 17.52 7.04
N ILE A 171 -12.47 17.26 5.76
CA ILE A 171 -12.38 15.91 5.17
C ILE A 171 -10.95 15.40 4.99
N ASP A 172 -9.96 16.29 5.05
CA ASP A 172 -8.54 16.01 4.86
C ASP A 172 -7.81 15.79 6.18
N HIS A 173 -8.38 16.27 7.28
CA HIS A 173 -7.92 15.98 8.63
C HIS A 173 -7.85 14.46 8.90
N PHE A 174 -6.75 13.96 9.46
CA PHE A 174 -6.57 12.54 9.80
C PHE A 174 -7.50 12.03 10.92
N GLY A 175 -8.24 12.92 11.57
CA GLY A 175 -9.38 12.54 12.40
C GLY A 175 -10.55 12.01 11.56
N ASN A 176 -10.70 12.47 10.32
CA ASN A 176 -11.80 12.13 9.42
C ASN A 176 -11.36 11.23 8.25
N ARG A 177 -10.05 11.18 7.98
CA ARG A 177 -9.44 10.20 7.07
C ARG A 177 -8.94 8.98 7.81
N ARG A 178 -9.38 7.81 7.35
CA ARG A 178 -9.10 6.52 7.98
C ARG A 178 -8.27 5.64 7.06
N LEU A 179 -7.27 4.97 7.63
CA LEU A 179 -6.47 3.98 6.93
C LEU A 179 -7.13 2.59 7.04
N ARG A 180 -7.32 1.94 5.89
CA ARG A 180 -7.71 0.52 5.81
C ARG A 180 -6.46 -0.32 5.63
N THR A 181 -6.13 -1.16 6.60
CA THR A 181 -4.96 -2.06 6.53
C THR A 181 -5.30 -3.36 5.80
N VAL A 182 -4.27 -4.16 5.51
CA VAL A 182 -4.40 -5.44 4.78
C VAL A 182 -5.46 -6.37 5.38
N GLY A 183 -5.52 -6.47 6.71
CA GLY A 183 -6.48 -7.34 7.40
C GLY A 183 -7.93 -6.95 7.13
N GLU A 184 -8.24 -5.65 7.12
CA GLU A 184 -9.58 -5.16 6.82
C GLU A 184 -9.93 -5.31 5.33
N LEU A 185 -8.97 -5.07 4.44
CA LEU A 185 -9.18 -5.27 2.99
C LEU A 185 -9.53 -6.73 2.69
N ILE A 186 -8.78 -7.68 3.26
CA ILE A 186 -9.04 -9.12 3.13
C ILE A 186 -10.38 -9.49 3.81
N GLN A 187 -10.64 -8.97 5.00
CA GLN A 187 -11.91 -9.21 5.72
C GLN A 187 -13.12 -8.80 4.87
N ASN A 188 -13.03 -7.67 4.16
CA ASN A 188 -14.11 -7.21 3.28
C ASN A 188 -14.32 -8.17 2.09
N GLN A 189 -13.25 -8.69 1.50
CA GLN A 189 -13.37 -9.66 0.39
C GLN A 189 -13.93 -11.00 0.86
N ILE A 190 -13.47 -11.50 2.01
CA ILE A 190 -14.03 -12.70 2.64
C ILE A 190 -15.51 -12.49 2.94
N ARG A 191 -15.91 -11.34 3.48
CA ARG A 191 -17.33 -11.02 3.75
C ARG A 191 -18.17 -11.06 2.47
N VAL A 192 -17.68 -10.49 1.36
CA VAL A 192 -18.36 -10.55 0.06
C VAL A 192 -18.48 -11.99 -0.44
N GLY A 193 -17.41 -12.77 -0.34
CA GLY A 193 -17.41 -14.20 -0.68
C GLY A 193 -18.41 -15.00 0.16
N LEU A 194 -18.45 -14.76 1.47
CA LEU A 194 -19.39 -15.39 2.40
C LEU A 194 -20.83 -14.98 2.13
N SER A 195 -21.10 -13.73 1.74
CA SER A 195 -22.46 -13.31 1.36
C SER A 195 -22.97 -14.01 0.10
N ARG A 196 -22.09 -14.25 -0.89
CA ARG A 196 -22.41 -15.06 -2.07
C ARG A 196 -22.68 -16.52 -1.67
N MET A 197 -21.85 -17.08 -0.78
CA MET A 197 -22.04 -18.42 -0.23
C MET A 197 -23.35 -18.54 0.58
N GLU A 198 -23.69 -17.56 1.40
CA GLU A 198 -24.94 -17.52 2.18
C GLU A 198 -26.16 -17.62 1.26
N ARG A 199 -26.14 -16.90 0.13
CA ARG A 199 -27.21 -16.99 -0.87
C ARG A 199 -27.37 -18.41 -1.43
N VAL A 200 -26.25 -19.07 -1.77
CA VAL A 200 -26.25 -20.46 -2.26
C VAL A 200 -26.76 -21.42 -1.19
N VAL A 201 -26.39 -21.22 0.08
CA VAL A 201 -26.89 -22.02 1.20
C VAL A 201 -28.40 -21.85 1.34
N ARG A 202 -28.92 -20.61 1.34
CA ARG A 202 -30.36 -20.33 1.42
C ARG A 202 -31.15 -21.00 0.29
N GLU A 203 -30.64 -20.94 -0.93
CA GLU A 203 -31.24 -21.59 -2.10
C GLU A 203 -31.26 -23.12 -1.93
N ARG A 204 -30.11 -23.71 -1.59
CA ARG A 204 -29.99 -25.18 -1.40
C ARG A 204 -30.90 -25.70 -0.29
N MET A 205 -31.03 -24.98 0.81
CA MET A 205 -31.94 -25.34 1.92
C MET A 205 -33.41 -25.43 1.49
N THR A 206 -33.82 -24.69 0.47
CA THR A 206 -35.20 -24.76 -0.06
C THR A 206 -35.40 -25.86 -1.10
N THR A 207 -34.33 -26.30 -1.76
CA THR A 207 -34.39 -27.27 -2.87
C THR A 207 -34.06 -28.70 -2.45
N GLN A 208 -33.26 -28.89 -1.39
CA GLN A 208 -32.81 -30.20 -0.94
C GLN A 208 -33.78 -30.79 0.09
N ASP A 209 -33.82 -32.12 0.14
CA ASP A 209 -34.62 -32.85 1.12
C ASP A 209 -34.08 -32.63 2.55
N VAL A 210 -34.98 -32.34 3.49
CA VAL A 210 -34.65 -31.94 4.87
C VAL A 210 -33.87 -33.02 5.60
N GLU A 211 -34.13 -34.29 5.30
CA GLU A 211 -33.48 -35.43 5.97
C GLU A 211 -32.06 -35.72 5.44
N ALA A 212 -31.71 -35.24 4.24
CA ALA A 212 -30.41 -35.49 3.60
C ALA A 212 -29.44 -34.30 3.70
N ILE A 213 -29.84 -33.19 4.33
CA ILE A 213 -29.02 -31.97 4.43
C ILE A 213 -27.87 -32.18 5.42
N THR A 214 -26.64 -31.96 4.96
CA THR A 214 -25.45 -31.83 5.80
C THR A 214 -24.74 -30.51 5.50
N PRO A 215 -23.91 -29.97 6.40
CA PRO A 215 -23.14 -28.76 6.11
C PRO A 215 -22.28 -28.87 4.85
N GLN A 216 -21.76 -30.06 4.54
CA GLN A 216 -20.97 -30.31 3.33
C GLN A 216 -21.80 -30.16 2.04
N THR A 217 -23.07 -30.57 2.03
CA THR A 217 -23.94 -30.43 0.85
C THR A 217 -24.39 -28.99 0.64
N LEU A 218 -24.45 -28.19 1.71
CA LEU A 218 -24.83 -26.78 1.65
C LEU A 218 -23.67 -25.85 1.28
N ILE A 219 -22.47 -26.12 1.82
CA ILE A 219 -21.31 -25.24 1.69
C ILE A 219 -20.65 -25.40 0.33
N ASN A 220 -20.56 -24.31 -0.42
CA ASN A 220 -19.74 -24.21 -1.62
C ASN A 220 -18.69 -23.13 -1.41
N ILE A 221 -17.42 -23.52 -1.32
CA ILE A 221 -16.31 -22.60 -1.05
C ILE A 221 -15.84 -21.83 -2.29
N ARG A 222 -16.25 -22.21 -3.50
CA ARG A 222 -15.78 -21.58 -4.75
C ARG A 222 -15.95 -20.05 -4.77
N PRO A 223 -17.09 -19.47 -4.35
CA PRO A 223 -17.25 -18.02 -4.31
C PRO A 223 -16.31 -17.31 -3.33
N VAL A 224 -15.91 -17.98 -2.23
CA VAL A 224 -15.00 -17.44 -1.22
C VAL A 224 -13.57 -17.45 -1.76
N VAL A 225 -13.11 -18.60 -2.28
CA VAL A 225 -11.77 -18.73 -2.86
C VAL A 225 -11.60 -17.80 -4.05
N ALA A 226 -12.61 -17.70 -4.92
CA ALA A 226 -12.58 -16.80 -6.07
C ALA A 226 -12.44 -15.32 -5.66
N ALA A 227 -13.18 -14.87 -4.64
CA ALA A 227 -13.07 -13.49 -4.15
C ALA A 227 -11.68 -13.16 -3.59
N ILE A 228 -11.05 -14.11 -2.89
CA ILE A 228 -9.68 -13.95 -2.38
C ILE A 228 -8.67 -13.92 -3.54
N LYS A 229 -8.78 -14.86 -4.49
CA LYS A 229 -7.90 -14.94 -5.65
C LYS A 229 -8.01 -13.70 -6.54
N GLU A 230 -9.22 -13.19 -6.75
CA GLU A 230 -9.49 -11.94 -7.47
C GLU A 230 -8.80 -10.75 -6.79
N PHE A 231 -8.90 -10.64 -5.46
CA PHE A 231 -8.22 -9.58 -4.72
C PHE A 231 -6.71 -9.60 -4.88
N PHE A 232 -6.05 -10.74 -4.69
CA PHE A 232 -4.59 -10.81 -4.83
C PHE A 232 -4.12 -10.72 -6.29
N GLY A 233 -4.94 -11.18 -7.25
CA GLY A 233 -4.57 -11.22 -8.66
C GLY A 233 -4.76 -9.90 -9.42
N THR A 234 -5.81 -9.13 -9.13
CA THR A 234 -6.19 -7.96 -9.97
C THR A 234 -6.42 -6.66 -9.21
N SER A 235 -6.36 -6.67 -7.88
CA SER A 235 -6.56 -5.45 -7.09
C SER A 235 -5.43 -4.44 -7.30
N GLN A 236 -5.78 -3.15 -7.43
CA GLN A 236 -4.82 -2.04 -7.43
C GLN A 236 -3.97 -1.97 -6.15
N LEU A 237 -4.46 -2.52 -5.04
CA LEU A 237 -3.74 -2.57 -3.75
C LEU A 237 -2.88 -3.83 -3.60
N SER A 238 -3.01 -4.82 -4.49
CA SER A 238 -2.11 -5.98 -4.57
C SER A 238 -1.07 -5.70 -5.65
N GLN A 239 0.09 -5.19 -5.24
CA GLN A 239 1.15 -4.73 -6.13
C GLN A 239 2.35 -5.68 -6.06
N PHE A 240 3.06 -5.85 -7.18
CA PHE A 240 4.37 -6.48 -7.16
C PHE A 240 5.30 -5.73 -6.22
N MET A 241 6.00 -6.46 -5.36
CA MET A 241 6.87 -5.83 -4.38
C MET A 241 8.03 -5.13 -5.09
N ASP A 242 8.15 -3.82 -4.90
CA ASP A 242 9.33 -3.04 -5.25
C ASP A 242 10.57 -3.57 -4.51
N GLN A 243 11.43 -4.28 -5.23
CA GLN A 243 12.59 -5.01 -4.70
C GLN A 243 13.87 -4.66 -5.45
N ASN A 244 14.04 -3.39 -5.80
CA ASN A 244 15.33 -2.91 -6.29
C ASN A 244 16.40 -3.08 -5.20
N ASN A 245 16.09 -2.65 -3.97
CA ASN A 245 16.93 -2.78 -2.78
C ASN A 245 16.07 -2.95 -1.49
N PRO A 246 16.65 -3.22 -0.32
CA PRO A 246 15.87 -3.43 0.91
C PRO A 246 15.03 -2.21 1.33
N LEU A 247 15.51 -0.98 1.07
CA LEU A 247 14.76 0.25 1.38
C LEU A 247 13.48 0.34 0.52
N SER A 248 13.57 0.03 -0.77
CA SER A 248 12.40 0.06 -1.66
C SER A 248 11.32 -0.91 -1.16
N GLY A 249 11.74 -2.09 -0.70
CA GLY A 249 10.85 -3.08 -0.09
C GLY A 249 10.21 -2.61 1.20
N LEU A 250 11.01 -2.05 2.12
CA LEU A 250 10.52 -1.53 3.41
C LEU A 250 9.55 -0.36 3.21
N THR A 251 9.90 0.61 2.36
CA THR A 251 9.01 1.73 2.04
C THR A 251 7.71 1.26 1.40
N HIS A 252 7.77 0.31 0.46
CA HIS A 252 6.56 -0.17 -0.21
C HIS A 252 5.57 -0.81 0.77
N LYS A 253 6.07 -1.58 1.75
CA LYS A 253 5.25 -2.15 2.84
C LYS A 253 4.60 -1.09 3.73
N ARG A 254 5.18 0.12 3.84
CA ARG A 254 4.71 1.24 4.68
C ARG A 254 3.99 2.35 3.89
N ARG A 255 3.63 2.08 2.64
CA ARG A 255 3.00 3.03 1.73
C ARG A 255 1.52 3.27 2.09
N LEU A 256 1.12 4.53 2.01
CA LEU A 256 -0.26 4.99 2.13
C LEU A 256 -0.77 5.34 0.73
N SER A 257 -1.95 4.84 0.35
CA SER A 257 -2.57 5.12 -0.94
C SER A 257 -4.01 5.61 -0.74
N ALA A 258 -4.31 6.80 -1.26
CA ALA A 258 -5.68 7.32 -1.37
C ALA A 258 -6.45 6.72 -2.56
N LEU A 259 -5.74 6.05 -3.47
CA LEU A 259 -6.27 5.39 -4.66
C LEU A 259 -6.78 3.98 -4.34
N GLY A 260 -7.71 3.48 -5.15
CA GLY A 260 -8.21 2.11 -5.12
C GLY A 260 -9.69 1.99 -4.77
N PRO A 261 -10.23 0.76 -4.69
CA PRO A 261 -11.65 0.52 -4.41
C PRO A 261 -12.10 1.14 -3.09
N GLY A 262 -13.08 2.05 -3.15
CA GLY A 262 -13.60 2.78 -1.99
C GLY A 262 -12.77 3.99 -1.58
N GLY A 263 -11.67 4.28 -2.27
CA GLY A 263 -10.92 5.54 -2.19
C GLY A 263 -11.28 6.49 -3.34
N LEU A 264 -10.32 7.34 -3.70
CA LEU A 264 -10.48 8.32 -4.77
C LEU A 264 -9.96 7.76 -6.10
N SER A 265 -10.54 8.20 -7.21
CA SER A 265 -9.91 8.03 -8.52
C SER A 265 -8.95 9.19 -8.78
N ARG A 266 -7.88 8.94 -9.56
CA ARG A 266 -6.86 9.95 -9.87
C ARG A 266 -7.45 11.21 -10.48
N GLU A 267 -8.46 11.05 -11.33
CA GLU A 267 -9.13 12.14 -12.06
C GLU A 267 -10.09 12.97 -11.18
N ARG A 268 -10.64 12.36 -10.12
CA ARG A 268 -11.56 13.05 -9.20
C ARG A 268 -10.85 13.69 -8.02
N ALA A 269 -9.57 13.38 -7.81
CA ALA A 269 -8.78 13.96 -6.74
C ALA A 269 -8.32 15.36 -7.13
N GLY A 270 -8.92 16.39 -6.51
CA GLY A 270 -8.51 17.78 -6.64
C GLY A 270 -7.14 18.06 -6.02
N LEU A 271 -6.73 19.33 -6.04
CA LEU A 271 -5.45 19.78 -5.49
C LEU A 271 -5.42 19.71 -3.95
N GLU A 272 -6.50 20.14 -3.28
CA GLU A 272 -6.60 20.18 -1.80
C GLU A 272 -6.25 18.83 -1.14
N VAL A 273 -6.76 17.74 -1.71
CA VAL A 273 -6.53 16.37 -1.21
C VAL A 273 -5.07 15.92 -1.34
N ARG A 274 -4.30 16.54 -2.23
CA ARG A 274 -2.89 16.23 -2.49
C ARG A 274 -1.95 17.05 -1.63
N ASP A 275 -2.44 18.13 -1.05
CA ASP A 275 -1.63 19.02 -0.23
C ASP A 275 -1.34 18.41 1.15
N VAL A 276 -0.33 18.97 1.81
CA VAL A 276 0.07 18.54 3.14
C VAL A 276 -0.82 19.23 4.18
N HIS A 277 -1.59 18.44 4.91
CA HIS A 277 -2.40 18.91 6.02
C HIS A 277 -1.59 18.89 7.33
N SER A 278 -1.82 19.85 8.24
CA SER A 278 -1.17 19.93 9.57
C SER A 278 -1.23 18.64 10.39
N SER A 279 -2.41 17.99 10.44
CA SER A 279 -2.63 16.67 11.04
C SER A 279 -1.75 15.52 10.53
N HIS A 280 -1.05 15.68 9.39
CA HIS A 280 -0.08 14.69 8.90
C HIS A 280 1.16 14.61 9.79
N TYR A 281 1.44 15.64 10.61
CA TYR A 281 2.61 15.68 11.49
C TYR A 281 2.72 14.40 12.34
N GLY A 282 3.88 13.75 12.27
CA GLY A 282 4.15 12.50 12.99
C GLY A 282 3.38 11.27 12.50
N ARG A 283 2.57 11.38 11.45
CA ARG A 283 1.66 10.32 10.95
C ARG A 283 1.99 9.92 9.52
N MET A 284 2.00 10.88 8.60
CA MET A 284 2.37 10.71 7.19
C MET A 284 3.49 11.67 6.85
N CYS A 285 4.52 11.17 6.18
CA CYS A 285 5.67 12.00 5.81
C CYS A 285 5.25 13.09 4.80
N PRO A 286 5.63 14.36 5.06
CA PRO A 286 5.32 15.45 4.12
C PRO A 286 6.29 15.53 2.94
N ILE A 287 7.40 14.76 2.96
CA ILE A 287 8.46 14.80 1.95
C ILE A 287 8.34 13.62 0.97
N GLU A 288 8.14 12.40 1.46
CA GLU A 288 8.20 11.22 0.61
C GLU A 288 6.87 10.98 -0.13
N THR A 289 6.79 11.50 -1.35
CA THR A 289 5.69 11.27 -2.29
C THR A 289 6.22 11.20 -3.72
N PRO A 290 5.60 10.44 -4.66
CA PRO A 290 6.02 10.44 -6.06
C PRO A 290 5.87 11.81 -6.72
N GLU A 291 6.84 12.21 -7.55
CA GLU A 291 6.83 13.49 -8.31
C GLU A 291 5.83 13.50 -9.48
N GLY A 292 5.35 12.33 -9.88
CA GLY A 292 4.49 12.17 -11.04
C GLY A 292 3.02 12.52 -10.77
N PRO A 293 2.08 12.00 -11.59
CA PRO A 293 0.65 12.34 -11.48
C PRO A 293 -0.03 11.86 -10.18
N ASN A 294 0.70 11.09 -9.36
CA ASN A 294 0.25 10.56 -8.07
C ASN A 294 0.77 11.35 -6.86
N ILE A 295 1.39 12.52 -7.08
CA ILE A 295 1.81 13.42 -5.99
C ILE A 295 0.67 13.68 -5.01
N GLY A 296 0.96 13.54 -3.71
CA GLY A 296 0.00 13.70 -2.61
C GLY A 296 -1.01 12.55 -2.43
N LEU A 297 -1.22 11.72 -3.46
CA LEU A 297 -2.14 10.57 -3.37
C LEU A 297 -1.46 9.31 -2.84
N ILE A 298 -0.14 9.28 -2.92
CA ILE A 298 0.71 8.23 -2.36
C ILE A 298 1.71 8.89 -1.41
N GLY A 299 1.71 8.44 -0.16
CA GLY A 299 2.68 8.87 0.85
C GLY A 299 3.27 7.67 1.58
N SER A 300 4.12 7.95 2.56
CA SER A 300 4.69 6.93 3.46
C SER A 300 4.32 7.24 4.90
N LEU A 301 4.10 6.21 5.71
CA LEU A 301 3.99 6.37 7.16
C LEU A 301 5.28 6.97 7.73
N SER A 302 5.13 7.90 8.68
CA SER A 302 6.25 8.42 9.46
C SER A 302 6.87 7.32 10.33
N VAL A 303 8.08 7.56 10.86
CA VAL A 303 8.87 6.57 11.61
C VAL A 303 8.10 5.97 12.80
N TYR A 304 7.57 6.81 13.69
CA TYR A 304 6.93 6.36 14.93
C TYR A 304 5.40 6.19 14.83
N ALA A 305 4.84 6.45 13.65
CA ALA A 305 3.41 6.33 13.42
C ALA A 305 2.95 4.88 13.58
N ARG A 306 1.79 4.68 14.21
CA ARG A 306 1.11 3.39 14.30
C ARG A 306 -0.37 3.50 13.95
N VAL A 307 -0.99 2.39 13.59
CA VAL A 307 -2.43 2.36 13.27
C VAL A 307 -3.16 1.72 14.44
N ASN A 308 -4.18 2.41 14.94
CA ASN A 308 -4.99 1.89 16.03
C ASN A 308 -6.08 0.91 15.53
N PRO A 309 -6.75 0.17 16.43
CA PRO A 309 -7.80 -0.79 16.03
C PRO A 309 -8.98 -0.14 15.29
N PHE A 310 -9.20 1.17 15.46
CA PHE A 310 -10.19 1.90 14.71
C PHE A 310 -9.71 2.32 13.32
N GLY A 311 -8.44 2.15 12.96
CA GLY A 311 -7.88 2.52 11.66
C GLY A 311 -7.40 3.97 11.54
N PHE A 312 -7.32 4.71 12.65
CA PHE A 312 -6.69 6.03 12.67
C PHE A 312 -5.20 5.90 12.96
N ILE A 313 -4.42 6.85 12.44
CA ILE A 313 -2.97 6.89 12.67
C ILE A 313 -2.71 7.66 13.96
N GLU A 314 -2.01 7.02 14.88
CA GLU A 314 -1.54 7.58 16.15
C GLU A 314 -0.05 7.88 16.05
N THR A 315 0.38 8.90 16.77
CA THR A 315 1.79 9.27 16.93
C THR A 315 2.11 9.45 18.41
N PRO A 316 3.30 9.04 18.89
CA PRO A 316 3.64 9.11 20.30
C PRO A 316 4.10 10.51 20.73
N TYR A 317 3.77 10.88 21.95
CA TYR A 317 4.17 12.12 22.60
C TYR A 317 4.58 11.85 24.06
N ARG A 318 5.53 12.62 24.59
CA ARG A 318 5.88 12.64 26.00
C ARG A 318 4.92 13.55 26.74
N LYS A 319 4.32 13.06 27.82
CA LYS A 319 3.41 13.88 28.64
C LYS A 319 4.20 14.94 29.42
N VAL A 320 3.68 16.15 29.48
CA VAL A 320 4.21 17.25 30.29
C VAL A 320 3.22 17.51 31.43
N VAL A 321 3.73 17.64 32.65
CA VAL A 321 2.93 17.96 33.84
C VAL A 321 3.58 19.12 34.56
N ASP A 322 2.86 20.23 34.71
CA ASP A 322 3.33 21.45 35.39
C ASP A 322 4.70 21.95 34.88
N GLY A 323 4.91 21.90 33.56
CA GLY A 323 6.16 22.29 32.90
C GLY A 323 7.33 21.31 33.07
N VAL A 324 7.09 20.11 33.61
CA VAL A 324 8.05 19.00 33.70
C VAL A 324 7.75 17.95 32.63
N VAL A 325 8.70 17.68 31.76
CA VAL A 325 8.60 16.63 30.73
C VAL A 325 8.81 15.26 31.38
N THR A 326 7.86 14.36 31.19
CA THR A 326 7.91 12.99 31.72
C THR A 326 8.39 12.00 30.66
N ASP A 327 8.73 10.78 31.10
CA ASP A 327 9.04 9.67 30.20
C ASP A 327 7.80 8.82 29.86
N GLU A 328 6.62 9.25 30.32
CA GLU A 328 5.35 8.60 29.99
C GLU A 328 4.98 8.94 28.53
N ILE A 329 4.96 7.91 27.67
CA ILE A 329 4.65 8.06 26.24
C ILE A 329 3.17 7.77 26.00
N HIS A 330 2.45 8.76 25.49
CA HIS A 330 1.04 8.67 25.10
C HIS A 330 0.93 8.71 23.58
N TYR A 331 0.16 7.78 23.00
CA TYR A 331 -0.14 7.78 21.58
C TYR A 331 -1.46 8.49 21.35
N LEU A 332 -1.43 9.56 20.55
CA LEU A 332 -2.59 10.41 20.30
C LEU A 332 -3.05 10.31 18.84
N THR A 333 -4.36 10.17 18.62
CA THR A 333 -4.96 10.37 17.30
C THR A 333 -4.97 11.85 16.92
N ALA A 334 -5.21 12.16 15.64
CA ALA A 334 -5.21 13.55 15.17
C ALA A 334 -6.24 14.45 15.90
N ASP A 335 -7.44 13.92 16.16
CA ASP A 335 -8.51 14.62 16.90
C ASP A 335 -8.31 14.63 18.43
N GLU A 336 -7.35 13.87 18.95
CA GLU A 336 -6.87 13.99 20.33
C GLU A 336 -5.79 15.05 20.43
N GLU A 337 -4.84 15.07 19.50
CA GLU A 337 -3.78 16.08 19.43
C GLU A 337 -4.34 17.52 19.35
N ASP A 338 -5.38 17.76 18.55
CA ASP A 338 -6.01 19.09 18.42
C ASP A 338 -6.55 19.66 19.75
N ARG A 339 -6.78 18.84 20.76
CA ARG A 339 -7.27 19.27 22.08
C ARG A 339 -6.15 19.70 23.02
N HIS A 340 -4.90 19.56 22.58
CA HIS A 340 -3.72 19.75 23.40
C HIS A 340 -2.75 20.71 22.75
N VAL A 341 -1.83 21.24 23.56
CA VAL A 341 -0.74 22.10 23.12
C VAL A 341 0.56 21.29 23.16
N VAL A 342 1.21 21.15 22.00
CA VAL A 342 2.37 20.24 21.85
C VAL A 342 3.65 21.04 21.57
N ALA A 343 4.66 20.85 22.42
CA ALA A 343 6.00 21.43 22.25
C ALA A 343 6.87 20.59 21.30
N GLN A 344 7.80 21.27 20.62
CA GLN A 344 8.75 20.64 19.70
C GLN A 344 9.82 19.83 20.45
N ALA A 345 10.34 18.77 19.81
CA ALA A 345 11.36 17.87 20.39
C ALA A 345 12.68 18.56 20.80
N ASN A 346 13.04 19.68 20.18
CA ASN A 346 14.28 20.42 20.41
C ASN A 346 14.13 21.52 21.49
N SER A 347 12.98 21.60 22.17
CA SER A 347 12.76 22.56 23.25
C SER A 347 13.79 22.35 24.37
N PRO A 348 14.54 23.39 24.80
CA PRO A 348 15.55 23.25 25.84
C PRO A 348 14.97 22.83 27.20
N ILE A 349 15.53 21.76 27.77
CA ILE A 349 15.16 21.22 29.09
C ILE A 349 16.37 21.13 30.02
N ASP A 350 16.15 21.30 31.32
CA ASP A 350 17.17 21.13 32.36
C ASP A 350 17.33 19.66 32.79
N GLU A 351 18.26 19.38 33.71
CA GLU A 351 18.50 18.04 34.27
C GLU A 351 17.29 17.45 35.02
N LYS A 352 16.31 18.28 35.38
CA LYS A 352 15.05 17.88 36.03
C LYS A 352 13.89 17.82 35.03
N ASN A 353 14.18 17.82 33.73
CA ASN A 353 13.23 17.84 32.63
C ASN A 353 12.28 19.05 32.61
N ARG A 354 12.66 20.19 33.19
CA ARG A 354 11.87 21.43 33.10
C ARG A 354 12.31 22.26 31.92
N PHE A 355 11.37 22.92 31.27
CA PHE A 355 11.70 23.90 30.23
C PHE A 355 12.52 25.06 30.80
N THR A 356 13.62 25.41 30.14
CA THR A 356 14.51 26.49 30.61
C THR A 356 14.06 27.87 30.13
N GLU A 357 13.31 27.93 29.03
CA GLU A 357 12.83 29.17 28.43
C GLU A 357 11.45 29.57 29.00
N SER A 358 11.21 30.87 29.12
CA SER A 358 9.91 31.39 29.60
C SER A 358 8.78 31.30 28.57
N ARG A 359 9.14 31.09 27.30
CA ARG A 359 8.22 31.01 26.16
C ARG A 359 8.66 29.87 25.27
N ILE A 360 7.78 28.90 25.07
CA ILE A 360 8.06 27.67 24.32
C ILE A 360 7.28 27.69 23.02
N LEU A 361 7.96 27.35 21.92
CA LEU A 361 7.34 27.20 20.62
C LEU A 361 6.48 25.94 20.61
N VAL A 362 5.19 26.10 20.34
CA VAL A 362 4.22 25.01 20.37
C VAL A 362 3.34 25.00 19.12
N ARG A 363 2.75 23.84 18.86
CA ARG A 363 1.71 23.64 17.84
C ARG A 363 0.34 23.55 18.51
N ARG A 364 -0.65 24.23 17.92
CA ARG A 364 -2.08 24.15 18.28
C ARG A 364 -2.94 23.62 17.12
N LYS A 365 -4.22 23.36 17.42
CA LYS A 365 -5.27 23.03 16.43
C LYS A 365 -5.18 23.98 15.23
N GLY A 366 -5.35 23.44 14.03
CA GLY A 366 -5.30 24.22 12.78
C GLY A 366 -3.89 24.46 12.24
N GLY A 367 -2.85 23.97 12.91
CA GLY A 367 -1.46 24.15 12.48
C GLY A 367 -0.89 25.52 12.85
N GLU A 368 -1.52 26.22 13.78
CA GLU A 368 -1.00 27.48 14.32
C GLU A 368 0.23 27.20 15.18
N VAL A 369 1.24 28.05 15.02
CA VAL A 369 2.49 28.01 15.76
C VAL A 369 2.60 29.29 16.58
N GLU A 370 2.69 29.15 17.89
CA GLU A 370 2.79 30.28 18.81
C GLU A 370 3.75 29.98 19.97
N ASN A 371 4.04 31.03 20.75
CA ASN A 371 4.86 30.93 21.94
C ASN A 371 3.97 30.97 23.19
N VAL A 372 3.97 29.89 23.97
CA VAL A 372 3.17 29.77 25.20
C VAL A 372 4.05 29.66 26.44
N THR A 373 3.45 29.75 27.63
CA THR A 373 4.20 29.52 28.86
C THR A 373 4.42 28.02 29.08
N PRO A 374 5.51 27.61 29.77
CA PRO A 374 5.76 26.21 30.09
C PRO A 374 4.61 25.48 30.81
N ALA A 375 3.76 26.21 31.54
CA ALA A 375 2.63 25.66 32.25
C ALA A 375 1.45 25.29 31.33
N ASP A 376 1.39 25.87 30.13
CA ASP A 376 0.32 25.63 29.15
C ASP A 376 0.65 24.46 28.20
N VAL A 377 1.83 23.84 28.33
CA VAL A 377 2.27 22.73 27.49
C VAL A 377 1.77 21.41 28.07
N ASP A 378 1.00 20.66 27.28
CA ASP A 378 0.46 19.36 27.69
C ASP A 378 1.37 18.19 27.28
N TYR A 379 2.00 18.30 26.10
CA TYR A 379 2.80 17.23 25.49
C TYR A 379 4.03 17.78 24.78
N MET A 380 5.00 16.89 24.52
CA MET A 380 6.20 17.18 23.76
C MET A 380 6.46 16.03 22.77
N ASP A 381 6.97 16.35 21.57
CA ASP A 381 7.40 15.35 20.58
C ASP A 381 8.46 14.38 21.18
N VAL A 382 8.46 13.11 20.74
CA VAL A 382 9.44 12.12 21.23
C VAL A 382 10.81 12.24 20.57
N SER A 383 10.87 12.79 19.35
CA SER A 383 12.09 12.82 18.55
C SER A 383 11.99 13.88 17.45
N PRO A 384 13.08 14.61 17.11
CA PRO A 384 13.06 15.61 16.03
C PRO A 384 12.66 15.02 14.66
N ARG A 385 13.00 13.75 14.40
CA ARG A 385 12.66 13.06 13.15
C ARG A 385 11.26 12.41 13.16
N GLN A 386 10.38 12.79 14.09
CA GLN A 386 9.07 12.16 14.24
C GLN A 386 8.17 12.36 13.01
N MET A 387 8.30 13.49 12.31
CA MET A 387 7.47 13.83 11.15
C MET A 387 7.85 13.10 9.85
N VAL A 388 9.11 12.65 9.70
CA VAL A 388 9.62 12.10 8.43
C VAL A 388 9.41 10.59 8.31
N SER A 389 9.51 10.05 7.09
CA SER A 389 9.49 8.61 6.81
C SER A 389 10.87 7.98 7.07
N VAL A 390 10.95 6.65 6.96
CA VAL A 390 12.21 5.91 7.11
C VAL A 390 13.23 6.30 6.03
N ALA A 391 12.81 6.42 4.76
CA ALA A 391 13.70 6.79 3.66
C ALA A 391 14.20 8.24 3.78
N THR A 392 13.30 9.16 4.13
CA THR A 392 13.65 10.56 4.35
C THR A 392 14.58 10.73 5.56
N ALA A 393 14.39 9.95 6.62
CA ALA A 393 15.24 9.96 7.80
C ALA A 393 16.68 9.45 7.57
N MET A 394 16.99 8.86 6.40
CA MET A 394 18.36 8.45 6.02
C MET A 394 19.13 9.53 5.24
N ILE A 395 18.53 10.70 5.03
CA ILE A 395 19.21 11.86 4.44
C ILE A 395 19.88 12.64 5.59
N PRO A 396 21.23 12.66 5.68
CA PRO A 396 21.91 13.51 6.64
C PRO A 396 21.72 14.98 6.25
N PHE A 397 21.78 15.91 7.21
CA PHE A 397 21.65 17.35 6.94
C PHE A 397 20.35 17.75 6.22
N LEU A 398 19.29 16.98 6.37
CA LEU A 398 17.99 17.19 5.73
C LEU A 398 17.41 18.60 6.00
N GLU A 399 17.67 19.14 7.19
CA GLU A 399 17.27 20.48 7.60
C GLU A 399 17.90 21.61 6.76
N HIS A 400 18.94 21.30 5.98
CA HIS A 400 19.61 22.23 5.07
C HIS A 400 19.18 22.06 3.60
N ASP A 401 18.36 21.04 3.30
CA ASP A 401 17.86 20.79 1.96
C ASP A 401 16.46 21.39 1.76
N ASP A 402 16.22 21.95 0.57
CA ASP A 402 14.86 22.30 0.15
C ASP A 402 13.99 21.04 -0.02
N ALA A 403 12.71 21.15 0.33
CA ALA A 403 11.77 20.04 0.31
C ALA A 403 11.68 19.35 -1.06
N ASN A 404 11.82 20.09 -2.16
CA ASN A 404 11.77 19.51 -3.51
C ASN A 404 12.95 18.57 -3.77
N ARG A 405 14.14 18.97 -3.33
CA ARG A 405 15.36 18.16 -3.48
C ARG A 405 15.39 17.00 -2.49
N ALA A 406 14.93 17.21 -1.26
CA ALA A 406 14.76 16.14 -0.28
C ALA A 406 13.79 15.06 -0.77
N LEU A 407 12.68 15.45 -1.41
CA LEU A 407 11.70 14.55 -2.01
C LEU A 407 12.36 13.70 -3.11
N MET A 408 13.10 14.33 -4.03
CA MET A 408 13.86 13.61 -5.07
C MET A 408 14.87 12.65 -4.43
N GLY A 409 15.59 13.09 -3.39
CA GLY A 409 16.57 12.29 -2.65
C GLY A 409 15.96 11.03 -2.03
N ALA A 410 14.86 11.18 -1.28
CA ALA A 410 14.14 10.06 -0.68
C ALA A 410 13.61 9.09 -1.75
N ASN A 411 13.08 9.61 -2.86
CA ASN A 411 12.56 8.79 -3.95
C ASN A 411 13.65 8.00 -4.69
N MET A 412 14.81 8.63 -4.96
CA MET A 412 15.92 8.01 -5.69
C MET A 412 16.71 7.01 -4.85
N GLN A 413 16.75 7.15 -3.53
CA GLN A 413 17.34 6.12 -2.65
C GLN A 413 16.71 4.73 -2.85
N ARG A 414 15.40 4.67 -3.15
CA ARG A 414 14.69 3.40 -3.45
C ARG A 414 15.04 2.82 -4.82
N GLN A 415 15.67 3.60 -5.70
CA GLN A 415 16.07 3.18 -7.04
C GLN A 415 17.53 2.70 -7.08
N ALA A 416 18.26 2.81 -5.96
CA ALA A 416 19.64 2.36 -5.89
C ALA A 416 19.75 0.85 -6.19
N VAL A 417 20.74 0.46 -6.97
CA VAL A 417 20.98 -0.91 -7.40
C VAL A 417 22.02 -1.57 -6.49
N PRO A 418 21.80 -2.82 -6.04
CA PRO A 418 22.79 -3.57 -5.27
C PRO A 418 24.10 -3.75 -6.04
N LEU A 419 25.18 -3.24 -5.45
CA LEU A 419 26.53 -3.37 -5.97
C LEU A 419 27.11 -4.74 -5.60
N VAL A 420 28.13 -5.18 -6.35
CA VAL A 420 28.86 -6.44 -6.06
C VAL A 420 29.49 -6.40 -4.66
N ARG A 421 29.94 -5.22 -4.22
CA ARG A 421 30.40 -4.94 -2.87
C ARG A 421 29.64 -3.74 -2.34
N SER A 422 28.88 -3.92 -1.26
CA SER A 422 28.31 -2.82 -0.49
C SER A 422 29.41 -2.08 0.26
N GLU A 423 29.17 -0.82 0.62
CA GLU A 423 29.98 -0.08 1.58
C GLU A 423 29.08 0.88 2.36
N ALA A 424 29.16 0.84 3.68
CA ALA A 424 28.40 1.69 4.57
C ALA A 424 28.81 3.16 4.37
N PRO A 425 27.83 4.09 4.41
CA PRO A 425 28.14 5.51 4.26
C PRO A 425 28.97 6.00 5.45
N LEU A 426 30.05 6.74 5.20
CA LEU A 426 30.83 7.37 6.27
C LEU A 426 30.00 8.42 7.04
N VAL A 427 29.04 9.06 6.36
CA VAL A 427 28.11 10.03 6.94
C VAL A 427 26.71 9.40 6.94
N GLY A 428 26.25 8.95 8.10
CA GLY A 428 24.93 8.35 8.30
C GLY A 428 24.01 9.18 9.21
N THR A 429 22.80 8.67 9.47
CA THR A 429 21.82 9.27 10.40
C THR A 429 21.50 8.39 11.61
N GLY A 430 22.04 7.17 11.65
CA GLY A 430 21.71 6.14 12.63
C GLY A 430 20.38 5.44 12.35
N MET A 431 19.74 5.70 11.21
CA MET A 431 18.55 4.97 10.76
C MET A 431 18.94 3.71 9.95
N GLU A 432 20.15 3.68 9.41
CA GLU A 432 20.66 2.66 8.50
C GLU A 432 20.59 1.25 9.10
N LEU A 433 21.05 1.07 10.34
CA LEU A 433 21.01 -0.21 11.06
C LEU A 433 19.59 -0.75 11.20
N ARG A 434 18.68 0.08 11.71
CA ARG A 434 17.28 -0.34 11.96
C ARG A 434 16.52 -0.56 10.66
N ALA A 435 16.76 0.27 9.65
CA ALA A 435 16.14 0.10 8.33
C ALA A 435 16.56 -1.21 7.66
N ALA A 436 17.84 -1.61 7.76
CA ALA A 436 18.33 -2.86 7.21
C ALA A 436 17.74 -4.09 7.91
N ILE A 437 17.74 -4.09 9.25
CA ILE A 437 17.15 -5.17 10.05
C ILE A 437 15.64 -5.30 9.77
N ASP A 438 14.90 -4.19 9.85
CA ASP A 438 13.45 -4.19 9.71
C ASP A 438 12.99 -4.41 8.24
N ALA A 439 13.87 -4.23 7.25
CA ALA A 439 13.59 -4.58 5.86
C ALA A 439 13.41 -6.10 5.65
N GLY A 440 14.18 -6.90 6.41
CA GLY A 440 14.11 -8.36 6.43
C GLY A 440 14.95 -9.07 5.36
N ASP A 441 15.91 -8.38 4.75
CA ASP A 441 16.84 -8.97 3.76
C ASP A 441 18.19 -9.40 4.35
N VAL A 442 18.48 -8.99 5.60
CA VAL A 442 19.60 -9.48 6.42
C VAL A 442 19.19 -10.72 7.22
N VAL A 443 20.16 -11.50 7.69
CA VAL A 443 19.91 -12.63 8.59
C VAL A 443 20.27 -12.23 10.01
N VAL A 444 19.30 -12.35 10.92
CA VAL A 444 19.46 -12.08 12.35
C VAL A 444 19.46 -13.39 13.14
N ALA A 445 20.24 -13.44 14.22
CA ALA A 445 20.21 -14.56 15.15
C ALA A 445 18.94 -14.51 16.01
N ASP A 446 18.16 -15.59 16.03
CA ASP A 446 16.91 -15.65 16.83
C ASP A 446 17.20 -15.81 18.33
N LYS A 447 18.32 -16.47 18.66
CA LYS A 447 18.75 -16.77 20.02
C LYS A 447 20.23 -16.44 20.19
N ALA A 448 20.61 -16.12 21.43
CA ALA A 448 22.02 -16.02 21.80
C ALA A 448 22.68 -17.41 21.77
N GLY A 449 23.94 -17.44 21.33
CA GLY A 449 24.66 -18.69 21.12
C GLY A 449 26.05 -18.47 20.57
N VAL A 450 26.70 -19.54 20.14
CA VAL A 450 28.01 -19.52 19.48
C VAL A 450 27.87 -20.06 18.06
N ILE A 451 28.61 -19.48 17.12
CA ILE A 451 28.68 -19.98 15.75
C ILE A 451 29.42 -21.33 15.76
N GLU A 452 28.71 -22.40 15.44
CA GLU A 452 29.27 -23.75 15.35
C GLU A 452 29.99 -23.94 14.00
N GLU A 453 29.32 -23.54 12.91
CA GLU A 453 29.83 -23.68 11.55
C GLU A 453 29.36 -22.51 10.67
N VAL A 454 30.25 -22.02 9.82
CA VAL A 454 29.95 -20.98 8.83
C VAL A 454 30.40 -21.41 7.44
N SER A 455 29.49 -21.26 6.47
CA SER A 455 29.71 -21.48 5.05
C SER A 455 29.09 -20.34 4.25
N ALA A 456 29.49 -20.17 2.99
CA ALA A 456 28.86 -19.22 2.09
C ALA A 456 27.35 -19.48 1.89
N ASP A 457 26.89 -20.72 2.12
CA ASP A 457 25.51 -21.16 1.89
C ASP A 457 24.67 -21.23 3.16
N TYR A 458 25.29 -21.34 4.34
CA TYR A 458 24.57 -21.44 5.61
C TYR A 458 25.43 -21.08 6.82
N ILE A 459 24.77 -20.72 7.92
CA ILE A 459 25.38 -20.49 9.24
C ILE A 459 24.66 -21.37 10.25
N THR A 460 25.38 -22.18 11.00
CA THR A 460 24.83 -23.00 12.10
C THR A 460 25.22 -22.38 13.44
N VAL A 461 24.21 -22.06 14.24
CA VAL A 461 24.35 -21.49 15.59
C VAL A 461 23.98 -22.56 16.62
N MET A 462 24.90 -22.81 17.55
CA MET A 462 24.63 -23.56 18.78
C MET A 462 24.12 -22.59 19.84
N ALA A 463 22.82 -22.65 20.12
CA ALA A 463 22.19 -21.83 21.16
C ALA A 463 22.58 -22.31 22.56
N ASP A 464 22.50 -21.41 23.54
CA ASP A 464 22.85 -21.72 24.94
C ASP A 464 22.00 -22.82 25.57
N ASP A 465 20.79 -23.01 25.06
CA ASP A 465 19.87 -24.05 25.51
C ASP A 465 20.21 -25.45 24.93
N GLY A 466 21.28 -25.55 24.15
CA GLY A 466 21.72 -26.77 23.48
C GLY A 466 21.01 -27.07 22.16
N THR A 467 20.11 -26.19 21.69
CA THR A 467 19.49 -26.33 20.36
C THR A 467 20.42 -25.82 19.26
N ARG A 468 20.37 -26.48 18.10
CA ARG A 468 21.10 -26.05 16.90
C ARG A 468 20.13 -25.46 15.89
N HIS A 469 20.48 -24.31 15.33
CA HIS A 469 19.69 -23.66 14.30
C HIS A 469 20.57 -23.30 13.10
N THR A 470 20.15 -23.72 11.90
CA THR A 470 20.88 -23.45 10.65
C THR A 470 20.12 -22.45 9.81
N TYR A 471 20.75 -21.31 9.55
CA TYR A 471 20.25 -20.25 8.68
C TYR A 471 20.79 -20.47 7.27
N ARG A 472 19.91 -20.69 6.29
CA ARG A 472 20.31 -20.81 4.87
C ARG A 472 20.41 -19.44 4.23
N MET A 473 21.49 -19.22 3.49
CA MET A 473 21.73 -17.97 2.77
C MET A 473 21.04 -17.99 1.41
N ARG A 474 20.45 -16.85 1.04
CA ARG A 474 19.95 -16.61 -0.32
C ARG A 474 21.13 -16.15 -1.19
N LYS A 475 21.52 -16.96 -2.18
CA LYS A 475 22.69 -16.72 -3.05
C LYS A 475 22.24 -16.47 -4.49
N PHE A 476 22.72 -15.37 -5.07
CA PHE A 476 22.47 -14.99 -6.48
C PHE A 476 21.00 -15.14 -6.91
N ALA A 477 20.06 -14.74 -6.06
CA ALA A 477 18.64 -14.82 -6.38
C ALA A 477 18.22 -13.60 -7.20
N ARG A 478 17.38 -13.82 -8.21
CA ARG A 478 16.74 -12.76 -8.99
C ARG A 478 15.70 -12.04 -8.13
N SER A 479 15.76 -10.71 -8.07
CA SER A 479 14.67 -9.88 -7.51
C SER A 479 13.56 -9.65 -8.54
N ASN A 480 12.42 -9.10 -8.11
CA ASN A 480 11.34 -8.75 -9.02
C ASN A 480 11.76 -7.78 -10.15
N HIS A 481 12.82 -7.00 -9.95
CA HIS A 481 13.32 -6.00 -10.90
C HIS A 481 14.64 -6.42 -11.57
N GLY A 482 15.00 -7.70 -11.51
CA GLY A 482 16.22 -8.23 -12.13
C GLY A 482 17.50 -7.87 -11.39
N THR A 483 17.43 -7.27 -10.20
CA THR A 483 18.62 -7.03 -9.35
C THR A 483 19.05 -8.33 -8.65
N CYS A 484 20.30 -8.39 -8.21
CA CYS A 484 20.84 -9.54 -7.50
C CYS A 484 20.63 -9.44 -5.99
N ALA A 485 19.87 -10.39 -5.43
CA ALA A 485 19.76 -10.58 -4.00
C ALA A 485 20.74 -11.67 -3.54
N ASN A 486 21.83 -11.24 -2.90
CA ASN A 486 22.88 -12.14 -2.42
C ASN A 486 23.26 -11.84 -0.97
N GLN A 487 23.06 -12.82 -0.10
CA GLN A 487 23.46 -12.77 1.31
C GLN A 487 24.90 -13.26 1.51
N ARG A 488 25.58 -12.73 2.54
CA ARG A 488 26.95 -13.07 2.91
C ARG A 488 27.08 -13.14 4.43
N PRO A 489 27.58 -14.25 4.99
CA PRO A 489 27.95 -14.31 6.40
C PRO A 489 28.95 -13.21 6.76
N ILE A 490 28.80 -12.63 7.96
CA ILE A 490 29.73 -11.63 8.52
C ILE A 490 30.37 -12.10 9.84
N VAL A 491 30.02 -13.30 10.29
CA VAL A 491 30.51 -13.90 11.53
C VAL A 491 31.47 -15.05 11.24
N ASP A 492 32.39 -15.29 12.18
CA ASP A 492 33.36 -16.38 12.11
C ASP A 492 32.99 -17.56 13.01
N ALA A 493 33.52 -18.76 12.71
CA ALA A 493 33.36 -19.93 13.55
C ALA A 493 33.91 -19.69 14.96
N GLY A 494 33.14 -20.05 15.99
CA GLY A 494 33.46 -19.80 17.39
C GLY A 494 33.09 -18.40 17.90
N GLN A 495 32.58 -17.51 17.05
CA GLN A 495 32.12 -16.19 17.48
C GLN A 495 30.84 -16.31 18.33
N ARG A 496 30.78 -15.53 19.41
CA ARG A 496 29.58 -15.38 20.23
C ARG A 496 28.62 -14.39 19.56
N VAL A 497 27.33 -14.73 19.52
CA VAL A 497 26.27 -13.86 19.00
C VAL A 497 25.13 -13.70 20.00
N GLU A 498 24.47 -12.54 19.97
CA GLU A 498 23.29 -12.22 20.78
C GLU A 498 21.99 -12.36 19.98
N ALA A 499 20.86 -12.50 20.70
CA ALA A 499 19.55 -12.51 20.05
C ALA A 499 19.27 -11.15 19.40
N GLY A 500 18.86 -11.16 18.13
CA GLY A 500 18.61 -9.98 17.31
C GLY A 500 19.86 -9.41 16.63
N GLN A 501 21.04 -9.98 16.85
CA GLN A 501 22.28 -9.55 16.18
C GLN A 501 22.29 -10.01 14.71
N VAL A 502 22.75 -9.14 13.81
CA VAL A 502 22.95 -9.51 12.39
C VAL A 502 24.13 -10.46 12.27
N ILE A 503 23.92 -11.60 11.61
CA ILE A 503 24.93 -12.64 11.36
C ILE A 503 25.26 -12.81 9.87
N ALA A 504 24.40 -12.31 8.97
CA ALA A 504 24.69 -12.21 7.55
C ALA A 504 24.06 -10.95 6.94
N ASP A 505 24.83 -10.27 6.11
CA ASP A 505 24.37 -9.15 5.30
C ASP A 505 23.59 -9.64 4.07
N GLY A 506 22.70 -8.79 3.58
CA GLY A 506 21.96 -8.95 2.33
C GLY A 506 22.45 -8.01 1.20
N PRO A 507 21.62 -7.80 0.16
CA PRO A 507 21.90 -6.78 -0.85
C PRO A 507 21.84 -5.37 -0.24
N CYS A 508 22.74 -4.48 -0.66
CA CYS A 508 22.83 -3.10 -0.14
C CYS A 508 22.96 -3.01 1.40
N THR A 509 23.66 -3.95 2.03
CA THR A 509 24.01 -3.85 3.46
C THR A 509 25.47 -4.15 3.71
N GLU A 510 26.06 -3.52 4.72
CA GLU A 510 27.38 -3.82 5.27
C GLU A 510 27.33 -3.74 6.80
N ASN A 511 27.76 -4.81 7.48
CA ASN A 511 27.75 -4.97 8.93
C ASN A 511 26.38 -4.66 9.57
N GLY A 512 25.30 -5.06 8.90
CA GLY A 512 23.92 -4.83 9.33
C GLY A 512 23.37 -3.43 9.04
N GLU A 513 24.14 -2.53 8.44
CA GLU A 513 23.67 -1.18 8.08
C GLU A 513 23.32 -1.06 6.59
N MET A 514 22.38 -0.17 6.26
CA MET A 514 22.04 0.15 4.87
C MET A 514 23.21 0.81 4.13
N ALA A 515 23.61 0.19 3.03
CA ALA A 515 24.73 0.54 2.18
C ALA A 515 24.27 0.62 0.71
N LEU A 516 23.53 1.68 0.37
CA LEU A 516 22.91 1.87 -0.96
C LEU A 516 23.90 2.26 -2.07
N GLY A 517 25.15 2.57 -1.75
CA GLY A 517 26.13 3.11 -2.70
C GLY A 517 27.57 2.99 -2.21
N LYS A 518 28.40 3.98 -2.57
CA LYS A 518 29.84 4.04 -2.27
C LYS A 518 30.27 5.41 -1.79
N ASN A 519 31.31 5.46 -0.97
CA ASN A 519 31.97 6.71 -0.62
C ASN A 519 32.95 7.09 -1.74
N LEU A 520 32.79 8.28 -2.32
CA LEU A 520 33.63 8.77 -3.42
C LEU A 520 34.29 10.09 -3.04
N LEU A 521 35.54 10.28 -3.47
CA LEU A 521 36.21 11.57 -3.40
C LEU A 521 35.64 12.46 -4.52
N VAL A 522 34.95 13.52 -4.13
CA VAL A 522 34.30 14.47 -5.04
C VAL A 522 35.00 15.83 -4.99
N ALA A 523 35.17 16.46 -6.16
CA ALA A 523 35.62 17.85 -6.28
C ALA A 523 34.48 18.69 -6.88
N VAL A 524 34.22 19.86 -6.30
CA VAL A 524 33.17 20.78 -6.77
C VAL A 524 33.81 21.88 -7.61
N MET A 525 33.89 21.65 -8.92
CA MET A 525 34.40 22.60 -9.90
C MET A 525 33.83 22.28 -11.28
N PRO A 526 33.61 23.27 -12.17
CA PRO A 526 33.43 22.97 -13.58
C PRO A 526 34.73 22.38 -14.15
N TRP A 527 34.62 21.37 -15.00
CA TRP A 527 35.77 20.71 -15.61
C TRP A 527 35.55 20.56 -17.12
N GLU A 528 36.16 21.48 -17.89
CA GLU A 528 36.14 21.50 -19.36
C GLU A 528 34.74 21.40 -20.00
N GLY A 529 33.68 21.73 -19.26
CA GLY A 529 32.29 21.63 -19.72
C GLY A 529 31.73 20.21 -19.78
N HIS A 530 32.48 19.18 -19.38
CA HIS A 530 31.98 17.80 -19.36
C HIS A 530 30.95 17.55 -18.24
N ASN A 531 30.98 18.36 -17.18
CA ASN A 531 29.96 18.40 -16.13
C ASN A 531 29.02 19.61 -16.29
N TYR A 532 28.71 19.97 -17.54
CA TYR A 532 27.73 21.03 -17.83
C TYR A 532 26.33 20.62 -17.35
N GLU A 533 25.60 21.58 -16.77
CA GLU A 533 24.33 21.36 -16.06
C GLU A 533 24.46 20.34 -14.92
N ASP A 534 23.89 19.15 -15.09
CA ASP A 534 23.84 18.09 -14.08
C ASP A 534 24.69 16.85 -14.52
N ALA A 535 25.49 16.96 -15.58
CA ALA A 535 26.36 15.86 -16.03
C ALA A 535 27.50 15.57 -15.03
N ILE A 536 27.96 14.31 -14.96
CA ILE A 536 28.79 13.86 -13.84
C ILE A 536 30.29 13.71 -14.10
N ILE A 537 30.88 13.05 -15.10
CA ILE A 537 32.33 12.73 -15.09
C ILE A 537 32.77 11.83 -13.91
N LEU A 538 33.32 10.67 -14.25
CA LEU A 538 33.92 9.74 -13.29
C LEU A 538 35.39 9.48 -13.59
N SER A 539 36.13 9.10 -12.55
CA SER A 539 37.45 8.51 -12.71
C SER A 539 37.35 7.08 -13.25
N ASN A 540 38.16 6.74 -14.25
CA ASN A 540 38.24 5.37 -14.78
C ASN A 540 38.59 4.31 -13.72
N ARG A 541 39.20 4.73 -12.60
CA ARG A 541 39.45 3.88 -11.43
C ARG A 541 38.19 3.13 -10.97
N LEU A 542 37.02 3.75 -11.06
CA LEU A 542 35.75 3.13 -10.63
C LEU A 542 35.35 1.95 -11.51
N VAL A 543 35.74 1.96 -12.78
CA VAL A 543 35.55 0.87 -13.75
C VAL A 543 36.60 -0.22 -13.54
N GLU A 544 37.85 0.16 -13.29
CA GLU A 544 38.97 -0.77 -13.05
C GLU A 544 38.78 -1.60 -11.78
N GLU A 545 38.34 -0.97 -10.70
CA GLU A 545 38.16 -1.59 -9.38
C GLU A 545 36.74 -2.16 -9.14
N ASP A 546 35.86 -2.14 -10.16
CA ASP A 546 34.47 -2.59 -10.08
C ASP A 546 33.65 -1.89 -8.95
N VAL A 547 33.96 -0.63 -8.64
CA VAL A 547 33.39 0.10 -7.49
C VAL A 547 31.89 0.27 -7.61
N LEU A 548 31.41 0.66 -8.80
CA LEU A 548 29.99 0.86 -9.12
C LEU A 548 29.46 -0.23 -10.06
N THR A 549 29.91 -1.48 -9.85
CA THR A 549 29.48 -2.62 -10.66
C THR A 549 28.35 -3.39 -9.98
N SER A 550 27.32 -3.73 -10.74
CA SER A 550 26.15 -4.49 -10.29
C SER A 550 26.02 -5.83 -11.02
N ILE A 551 25.26 -6.75 -10.44
CA ILE A 551 24.84 -7.99 -11.08
C ILE A 551 23.35 -7.89 -11.37
N HIS A 552 22.98 -8.14 -12.62
CA HIS A 552 21.59 -8.24 -13.05
C HIS A 552 21.31 -9.67 -13.50
N ILE A 553 20.12 -10.17 -13.17
CA ILE A 553 19.70 -11.54 -13.47
C ILE A 553 18.37 -11.46 -14.21
N GLU A 554 18.38 -11.88 -15.48
CA GLU A 554 17.18 -11.99 -16.29
C GLU A 554 16.69 -13.44 -16.34
N GLU A 555 15.37 -13.59 -16.40
CA GLU A 555 14.70 -14.87 -16.54
C GLU A 555 14.07 -14.93 -17.93
N HIS A 556 14.51 -15.89 -18.74
CA HIS A 556 13.90 -16.19 -20.03
C HIS A 556 13.10 -17.48 -19.92
N GLU A 557 11.89 -17.48 -20.45
CA GLU A 557 10.96 -18.59 -20.35
C GLU A 557 10.47 -18.98 -21.75
N ILE A 558 10.40 -20.29 -22.01
CA ILE A 558 9.72 -20.84 -23.17
C ILE A 558 9.00 -22.14 -22.79
N ASP A 559 7.83 -22.35 -23.39
CA ASP A 559 7.06 -23.57 -23.24
C ASP A 559 6.92 -24.35 -24.55
N ALA A 560 6.76 -25.67 -24.38
CA ALA A 560 6.41 -26.62 -25.43
C ALA A 560 4.93 -27.01 -25.27
N ARG A 561 4.15 -26.80 -26.34
CA ARG A 561 2.69 -26.96 -26.32
C ARG A 561 2.17 -28.01 -27.27
N ASP A 562 1.00 -28.53 -26.95
CA ASP A 562 0.19 -29.31 -27.90
C ASP A 562 -0.39 -28.37 -28.98
N THR A 563 -0.04 -28.61 -30.24
CA THR A 563 -0.64 -27.91 -31.39
C THR A 563 -1.57 -28.83 -32.17
N LYS A 564 -2.36 -28.27 -33.10
CA LYS A 564 -3.23 -29.07 -33.98
C LYS A 564 -2.45 -30.01 -34.92
N LEU A 565 -1.20 -29.68 -35.23
CA LEU A 565 -0.37 -30.39 -36.20
C LEU A 565 0.59 -31.40 -35.52
N GLY A 566 0.66 -31.38 -34.18
CA GLY A 566 1.57 -32.18 -33.36
C GLY A 566 2.01 -31.40 -32.13
N ALA A 567 2.69 -32.07 -31.20
CA ALA A 567 3.31 -31.39 -30.06
C ALA A 567 4.55 -30.60 -30.52
N GLU A 568 4.80 -29.45 -29.89
CA GLU A 568 6.11 -28.82 -29.94
C GLU A 568 7.11 -29.63 -29.12
N GLU A 569 8.33 -29.72 -29.61
CA GLU A 569 9.39 -30.52 -28.98
C GLU A 569 10.59 -29.64 -28.64
N ILE A 570 11.11 -29.80 -27.43
CA ILE A 570 12.40 -29.23 -27.02
C ILE A 570 13.46 -30.25 -27.44
N THR A 571 14.32 -29.85 -28.37
CA THR A 571 15.31 -30.75 -28.97
C THR A 571 16.52 -29.99 -29.48
N ARG A 572 17.66 -30.69 -29.53
CA ARG A 572 18.89 -30.20 -30.16
C ARG A 572 18.83 -30.27 -31.70
N ASP A 573 17.94 -31.07 -32.28
CA ASP A 573 17.81 -31.21 -33.74
C ASP A 573 17.02 -30.02 -34.34
N ILE A 574 17.71 -28.89 -34.50
CA ILE A 574 17.13 -27.64 -35.00
C ILE A 574 17.44 -27.49 -36.50
N PRO A 575 16.43 -27.25 -37.37
CA PRO A 575 16.65 -27.12 -38.80
C PRO A 575 17.42 -25.85 -39.18
N ASN A 576 18.34 -25.99 -40.14
CA ASN A 576 19.13 -24.89 -40.73
C ASN A 576 20.02 -24.12 -39.76
N VAL A 577 20.43 -24.75 -38.65
CA VAL A 577 21.39 -24.20 -37.69
C VAL A 577 22.70 -24.99 -37.78
N SER A 578 23.84 -24.30 -37.73
CA SER A 578 25.16 -24.95 -37.75
C SER A 578 25.50 -25.59 -36.41
N ASP A 579 26.31 -26.66 -36.43
CA ASP A 579 26.77 -27.34 -35.21
C ASP A 579 27.57 -26.43 -34.27
N GLU A 580 28.19 -25.37 -34.80
CA GLU A 580 28.90 -24.35 -34.00
C GLU A 580 27.95 -23.57 -33.09
N VAL A 581 26.76 -23.20 -33.58
CA VAL A 581 25.74 -22.49 -32.78
C VAL A 581 25.10 -23.44 -31.75
N LEU A 582 25.05 -24.74 -32.05
CA LEU A 582 24.54 -25.78 -31.15
C LEU A 582 25.60 -26.30 -30.17
N ALA A 583 26.81 -25.72 -30.16
CA ALA A 583 27.92 -26.21 -29.36
C ALA A 583 27.66 -26.07 -27.86
N ASP A 584 26.95 -25.01 -27.44
CA ASP A 584 26.65 -24.69 -26.05
C ASP A 584 25.36 -25.31 -25.50
N LEU A 585 24.60 -25.99 -26.35
CA LEU A 585 23.42 -26.75 -25.96
C LEU A 585 23.80 -28.15 -25.44
N ASP A 586 23.01 -28.66 -24.51
CA ASP A 586 23.01 -30.05 -24.06
C ASP A 586 22.32 -30.96 -25.09
N GLU A 587 22.29 -32.27 -24.81
CA GLU A 587 21.67 -33.28 -25.67
C GLU A 587 20.16 -33.08 -25.89
N ARG A 588 19.47 -32.34 -25.01
CA ARG A 588 18.05 -32.00 -25.12
C ARG A 588 17.83 -30.69 -25.86
N GLY A 589 18.88 -29.93 -26.16
CA GLY A 589 18.79 -28.63 -26.80
C GLY A 589 18.70 -27.46 -25.83
N ILE A 590 19.05 -27.64 -24.55
CA ILE A 590 19.05 -26.57 -23.54
C ILE A 590 20.48 -26.11 -23.29
N VAL A 591 20.73 -24.81 -23.25
CA VAL A 591 22.05 -24.23 -22.98
C VAL A 591 22.64 -24.74 -21.66
N ARG A 592 23.95 -24.99 -21.60
CA ARG A 592 24.62 -25.47 -20.38
C ARG A 592 24.86 -24.35 -19.37
N ILE A 593 24.78 -24.68 -18.07
CA ILE A 593 25.14 -23.75 -16.99
C ILE A 593 26.63 -23.38 -17.12
N GLY A 594 26.93 -22.09 -17.00
CA GLY A 594 28.27 -21.53 -17.13
C GLY A 594 28.63 -21.04 -18.53
N ALA A 595 27.83 -21.35 -19.56
CA ALA A 595 28.02 -20.82 -20.91
C ALA A 595 27.86 -19.29 -20.93
N GLU A 596 28.75 -18.63 -21.68
CA GLU A 596 28.62 -17.20 -21.98
C GLU A 596 27.80 -17.05 -23.26
N VAL A 597 26.69 -16.33 -23.16
CA VAL A 597 25.74 -16.12 -24.26
C VAL A 597 25.69 -14.65 -24.65
N ARG A 598 25.51 -14.42 -25.94
CA ARG A 598 25.36 -13.10 -26.58
C ARG A 598 24.00 -12.98 -27.25
N ASP A 599 23.72 -11.80 -27.78
CA ASP A 599 22.49 -11.52 -28.49
C ASP A 599 22.29 -12.47 -29.68
N GLY A 600 21.12 -13.11 -29.72
CA GLY A 600 20.77 -14.06 -30.77
C GLY A 600 21.22 -15.51 -30.55
N ASP A 601 22.04 -15.79 -29.53
CA ASP A 601 22.40 -17.16 -29.18
C ASP A 601 21.19 -17.96 -28.71
N ILE A 602 21.18 -19.27 -28.97
CA ILE A 602 20.07 -20.16 -28.62
C ILE A 602 20.20 -20.57 -27.15
N LEU A 603 19.16 -20.30 -26.36
CA LEU A 603 19.03 -20.74 -24.97
C LEU A 603 18.32 -22.09 -24.87
N VAL A 604 17.24 -22.26 -25.62
CA VAL A 604 16.43 -23.49 -25.63
C VAL A 604 15.99 -23.76 -27.06
N GLY A 605 16.49 -24.85 -27.62
CA GLY A 605 16.11 -25.40 -28.91
C GLY A 605 14.67 -25.88 -28.89
N LYS A 606 13.79 -25.25 -29.67
CA LYS A 606 12.39 -25.64 -29.80
C LYS A 606 12.00 -25.74 -31.26
N VAL A 607 11.34 -26.83 -31.61
CA VAL A 607 10.79 -27.05 -32.94
C VAL A 607 9.27 -27.21 -32.88
N THR A 608 8.59 -26.56 -33.82
CA THR A 608 7.13 -26.64 -33.97
C THR A 608 6.78 -27.36 -35.28
N PRO A 609 5.87 -28.36 -35.26
CA PRO A 609 5.43 -29.02 -36.49
C PRO A 609 4.72 -28.03 -37.42
N LYS A 610 5.11 -28.04 -38.69
CA LYS A 610 4.60 -27.17 -39.75
C LYS A 610 3.85 -28.02 -40.78
N GLY A 611 2.63 -27.61 -41.10
CA GLY A 611 1.86 -28.24 -42.19
C GLY A 611 2.49 -27.98 -43.54
N GLU A 612 2.21 -28.85 -44.53
CA GLU A 612 2.65 -28.63 -45.90
C GLU A 612 2.05 -27.34 -46.47
N THR A 613 2.93 -26.37 -46.75
CA THR A 613 2.60 -25.17 -47.51
C THR A 613 3.08 -25.35 -48.95
N GLU A 614 2.33 -24.84 -49.94
CA GLU A 614 2.82 -24.76 -51.32
C GLU A 614 4.13 -23.95 -51.34
N LEU A 615 5.22 -24.61 -51.74
CA LEU A 615 6.53 -23.98 -51.89
C LEU A 615 6.50 -23.00 -53.05
N THR A 616 7.21 -21.89 -52.92
CA THR A 616 7.43 -21.02 -54.09
C THR A 616 8.23 -21.78 -55.16
N PRO A 617 8.06 -21.45 -56.45
CA PRO A 617 8.85 -22.06 -57.52
C PRO A 617 10.36 -22.01 -57.27
N GLU A 618 10.85 -20.94 -56.63
CA GLU A 618 12.24 -20.73 -56.23
C GLU A 618 12.69 -21.70 -55.13
N GLU A 619 11.91 -21.88 -54.06
CA GLU A 619 12.21 -22.86 -53.00
C GLU A 619 12.17 -24.29 -53.52
N ARG A 620 11.22 -24.58 -54.42
CA ARG A 620 11.10 -25.89 -55.07
C ARG A 620 12.32 -26.19 -55.96
N LEU A 621 12.83 -25.17 -56.67
CA LEU A 621 14.05 -25.28 -57.46
C LEU A 621 15.29 -25.48 -56.57
N LEU A 622 15.42 -24.71 -55.48
CA LEU A 622 16.52 -24.86 -54.53
C LEU A 622 16.58 -26.28 -53.95
N ARG A 623 15.44 -26.82 -53.51
CA ARG A 623 15.37 -28.20 -53.01
C ARG A 623 15.71 -29.24 -54.06
N ALA A 624 15.31 -29.04 -55.31
CA ALA A 624 15.66 -29.93 -56.42
C ALA A 624 17.16 -29.93 -56.74
N ILE A 625 17.84 -28.79 -56.58
CA ILE A 625 19.29 -28.64 -56.80
C ILE A 625 20.08 -29.28 -55.65
N PHE A 626 19.71 -29.02 -54.39
CA PHE A 626 20.47 -29.46 -53.22
C PHE A 626 20.04 -30.82 -52.66
N GLY A 627 18.97 -31.43 -53.19
CA GLY A 627 18.47 -32.73 -52.70
C GLY A 627 17.91 -32.68 -51.28
N GLU A 628 17.57 -31.48 -50.78
CA GLU A 628 17.06 -31.29 -49.42
C GLU A 628 15.61 -31.77 -49.32
N LYS A 629 15.36 -32.72 -48.40
CA LYS A 629 14.01 -33.16 -48.06
C LYS A 629 13.24 -32.02 -47.41
N ALA A 630 11.92 -32.00 -47.63
CA ALA A 630 11.04 -31.14 -46.87
C ALA A 630 11.15 -31.47 -45.38
N ARG A 631 11.66 -30.53 -44.58
CA ARG A 631 11.59 -30.65 -43.13
C ARG A 631 10.20 -30.23 -42.68
N GLU A 632 9.55 -31.10 -41.92
CA GLU A 632 8.17 -30.95 -41.43
C GLU A 632 8.08 -30.07 -40.18
N VAL A 633 9.21 -29.53 -39.71
CA VAL A 633 9.29 -28.72 -38.47
C VAL A 633 9.95 -27.36 -38.74
N ARG A 634 9.60 -26.37 -37.94
CA ARG A 634 10.13 -25.00 -37.96
C ARG A 634 10.83 -24.68 -36.63
N ASP A 635 11.95 -23.97 -36.72
CA ASP A 635 12.64 -23.39 -35.55
C ASP A 635 11.78 -22.29 -34.89
N THR A 636 11.46 -22.49 -33.62
CA THR A 636 10.78 -21.55 -32.71
C THR A 636 11.54 -21.44 -31.38
N SER A 637 12.86 -21.66 -31.42
CA SER A 637 13.75 -21.68 -30.27
C SER A 637 13.77 -20.36 -29.49
N LEU A 638 14.01 -20.47 -28.19
CA LEU A 638 14.28 -19.33 -27.32
C LEU A 638 15.69 -18.81 -27.60
N LYS A 639 15.79 -17.55 -28.00
CA LYS A 639 17.06 -16.85 -28.25
C LYS A 639 17.24 -15.71 -27.25
N VAL A 640 18.49 -15.38 -26.96
CA VAL A 640 18.82 -14.21 -26.14
C VAL A 640 18.31 -12.94 -26.83
N PRO A 641 17.57 -12.06 -26.14
CA PRO A 641 17.11 -10.79 -26.69
C PRO A 641 18.27 -9.87 -27.14
N HIS A 642 17.96 -8.91 -28.00
CA HIS A 642 18.96 -7.96 -28.48
C HIS A 642 19.47 -7.07 -27.33
N GLY A 643 20.78 -6.90 -27.24
CA GLY A 643 21.43 -6.07 -26.21
C GLY A 643 21.60 -6.77 -24.86
N GLU A 644 21.24 -8.05 -24.75
CA GLU A 644 21.49 -8.86 -23.57
C GLU A 644 22.66 -9.81 -23.80
N SER A 645 23.49 -9.97 -22.77
CA SER A 645 24.60 -10.93 -22.76
C SER A 645 24.93 -11.29 -21.32
N GLY A 646 25.50 -12.46 -21.09
CA GLY A 646 25.85 -12.86 -19.74
C GLY A 646 26.18 -14.34 -19.61
N LYS A 647 26.28 -14.80 -18.37
CA LYS A 647 26.48 -16.21 -18.05
C LYS A 647 25.17 -16.86 -17.66
N VAL A 648 24.92 -18.06 -18.18
CA VAL A 648 23.82 -18.90 -17.69
C VAL A 648 24.17 -19.38 -16.29
N ILE A 649 23.38 -19.00 -15.28
CA ILE A 649 23.64 -19.36 -13.87
C ILE A 649 22.72 -20.45 -13.33
N GLY A 650 21.58 -20.68 -14.00
CA GLY A 650 20.59 -21.63 -13.53
C GLY A 650 19.57 -21.95 -14.60
N ILE A 651 19.05 -23.17 -14.54
CA ILE A 651 18.02 -23.67 -15.45
C ILE A 651 16.99 -24.37 -14.58
N ARG A 652 15.72 -24.08 -14.83
CA ARG A 652 14.60 -24.78 -14.21
C ARG A 652 13.71 -25.34 -15.30
N VAL A 653 13.56 -26.66 -15.29
CA VAL A 653 12.67 -27.38 -16.19
C VAL A 653 11.48 -27.86 -15.38
N PHE A 654 10.29 -27.73 -15.94
CA PHE A 654 9.06 -28.30 -15.43
C PHE A 654 8.43 -29.16 -16.51
N SER A 655 8.00 -30.37 -16.15
CA SER A 655 7.47 -31.34 -17.11
C SER A 655 6.14 -31.91 -16.65
N ARG A 656 5.18 -32.01 -17.57
CA ARG A 656 3.90 -32.69 -17.31
C ARG A 656 4.13 -34.17 -16.98
N GLU A 657 5.15 -34.79 -17.55
CA GLU A 657 5.48 -36.21 -17.29
C GLU A 657 6.01 -36.42 -15.87
N ASP A 658 6.64 -35.40 -15.28
CA ASP A 658 7.18 -35.40 -13.92
C ASP A 658 6.14 -34.95 -12.86
N ASP A 659 4.85 -34.86 -13.23
CA ASP A 659 3.73 -34.41 -12.39
C ASP A 659 3.85 -32.95 -11.89
N ASP A 660 4.56 -32.10 -12.65
CA ASP A 660 4.58 -30.65 -12.39
C ASP A 660 3.26 -29.99 -12.85
N GLU A 661 2.74 -29.07 -12.02
CA GLU A 661 1.52 -28.33 -12.35
C GLU A 661 1.78 -27.30 -13.46
N LEU A 662 1.35 -27.63 -14.68
CA LEU A 662 1.50 -26.80 -15.88
C LEU A 662 0.16 -26.28 -16.41
N PRO A 663 0.15 -25.15 -17.15
CA PRO A 663 -1.05 -24.68 -17.85
C PRO A 663 -1.59 -25.74 -18.82
N ALA A 664 -2.91 -25.74 -19.03
CA ALA A 664 -3.56 -26.67 -19.95
C ALA A 664 -2.97 -26.55 -21.37
N GLY A 665 -2.53 -27.68 -21.93
CA GLY A 665 -1.90 -27.74 -23.26
C GLY A 665 -0.37 -27.49 -23.28
N VAL A 666 0.26 -27.24 -22.12
CA VAL A 666 1.72 -27.17 -21.98
C VAL A 666 2.28 -28.51 -21.51
N ASN A 667 3.26 -29.05 -22.23
CA ASN A 667 3.90 -30.34 -21.93
C ASN A 667 5.19 -30.14 -21.14
N GLU A 668 5.99 -29.14 -21.51
CA GLU A 668 7.26 -28.82 -20.85
C GLU A 668 7.44 -27.31 -20.80
N LEU A 669 8.04 -26.81 -19.71
CA LEU A 669 8.35 -25.41 -19.50
C LEU A 669 9.79 -25.26 -19.03
N VAL A 670 10.59 -24.49 -19.76
CA VAL A 670 12.01 -24.25 -19.43
C VAL A 670 12.22 -22.78 -19.12
N ARG A 671 12.82 -22.52 -17.95
CA ARG A 671 13.31 -21.21 -17.53
C ARG A 671 14.83 -21.21 -17.48
N VAL A 672 15.43 -20.21 -18.11
CA VAL A 672 16.88 -20.00 -18.13
C VAL A 672 17.20 -18.68 -17.47
N TYR A 673 18.09 -18.73 -16.48
CA TYR A 673 18.56 -17.56 -15.74
C TYR A 673 19.90 -17.10 -16.29
N VAL A 674 19.94 -15.89 -16.86
CA VAL A 674 21.14 -15.28 -17.42
C VAL A 674 21.58 -14.13 -16.52
N ALA A 675 22.79 -14.22 -15.99
CA ALA A 675 23.37 -13.18 -15.14
C ALA A 675 24.42 -12.38 -15.90
N GLN A 676 24.30 -11.06 -15.82
CA GLN A 676 25.21 -10.10 -16.42
C GLN A 676 25.87 -9.25 -15.33
N LYS A 677 27.19 -9.07 -15.44
CA LYS A 677 27.94 -8.16 -14.57
C LYS A 677 28.08 -6.83 -15.31
N ARG A 678 27.30 -5.83 -14.92
CA ARG A 678 27.28 -4.51 -15.56
C ARG A 678 28.22 -3.56 -14.83
N LYS A 679 29.27 -3.14 -15.52
CA LYS A 679 30.13 -2.04 -15.08
C LYS A 679 29.43 -0.71 -15.36
N ILE A 680 29.76 0.30 -14.56
CA ILE A 680 29.30 1.66 -14.80
C ILE A 680 29.77 2.14 -16.18
N SER A 681 28.88 2.77 -16.93
CA SER A 681 29.10 3.23 -18.30
C SER A 681 28.57 4.64 -18.53
N ASP A 682 29.09 5.32 -19.55
CA ASP A 682 28.59 6.64 -19.98
C ASP A 682 27.10 6.52 -20.34
N GLY A 683 26.27 7.43 -19.81
CA GLY A 683 24.81 7.35 -19.93
C GLY A 683 24.11 6.74 -18.71
N ASP A 684 24.81 6.07 -17.80
CA ASP A 684 24.23 5.62 -16.54
C ASP A 684 23.90 6.83 -15.63
N LYS A 685 22.79 6.71 -14.90
CA LYS A 685 22.33 7.75 -13.98
C LYS A 685 22.85 7.52 -12.57
N LEU A 686 23.52 8.52 -12.00
CA LEU A 686 23.91 8.56 -10.59
C LEU A 686 23.14 9.63 -9.83
N ALA A 687 23.03 9.44 -8.52
CA ALA A 687 22.45 10.42 -7.63
C ALA A 687 23.04 10.33 -6.22
N GLY A 688 23.10 11.46 -5.53
CA GLY A 688 23.31 11.52 -4.09
C GLY A 688 21.99 11.43 -3.31
N ARG A 689 22.08 11.54 -1.98
CA ARG A 689 20.90 11.53 -1.08
C ARG A 689 20.12 12.84 -1.07
N HIS A 690 20.66 13.91 -1.67
CA HIS A 690 20.15 15.28 -1.59
C HIS A 690 19.40 15.72 -2.86
N GLY A 691 18.89 14.76 -3.64
CA GLY A 691 18.18 15.08 -4.90
C GLY A 691 19.08 15.61 -6.02
N ASN A 692 20.40 15.58 -5.85
CA ASN A 692 21.39 15.83 -6.88
C ASN A 692 21.51 14.56 -7.75
N LYS A 693 21.06 14.65 -9.01
CA LYS A 693 21.05 13.55 -9.97
C LYS A 693 21.75 14.00 -11.24
N GLY A 694 22.40 13.07 -11.91
CA GLY A 694 23.15 13.35 -13.12
C GLY A 694 23.40 12.11 -13.94
N VAL A 695 23.74 12.31 -15.20
CA VAL A 695 24.20 11.26 -16.10
C VAL A 695 25.71 11.38 -16.23
N ILE A 696 26.42 10.25 -16.28
CA ILE A 696 27.90 10.22 -16.37
C ILE A 696 28.39 10.86 -17.66
#